data_AF-A0A418AL50-F1
#
_entry.id   AF-A0A418AL50-F1
#
_cell.length_a   1.000
_cell.length_b   1.000
_cell.length_c   1.000
_cell.angle_alpha   90.00
_cell.angle_beta   90.00
_cell.angle_gamma   90.00
#
_symmetry.space_group_name_H-M   'P 1'
#
loop_
_entity.id
_entity.type
_entity.pdbx_description
1 polymer ?
#
loop_
_entity_poly.entity_id
_entity_poly.type
_entity_poly.pdbx_seq_one_letter_code
_entity_poly.pdbx_strand_id
1 'polypeptide(L)'
;MASSALESIDVDGIIEKLLSVRGARPGKQVNLTESEIRGLCVHSREIFLSQPILVELEAPIKICGDIHGQYYDLLRLFEYGGFPPDANYLFLGYVSALEHICTICLLLAYKIKYPENFFILRGNHECASINRIYGFYDECKRRYNIKLWKTFTDCFNCLPVAAIVDEKIFCMHGGLSPELSQMEQIKRFPLMAYATEPFPWTIPARDNFTWTSFDTYTAVATSMLQALYNNHTMGPDVVCMRSVDSNSHAVRYSLTFPPSHELVDHPFDSFRALVSFPGSLFYGAGLRAFVYDFLAANDSMRSMGATWQRCHHVRLLGQAVGEACTWIEPPSTQAAQFTVYHGVVILETDVWSWVKLSYRSLLACYILRILWHQYYRHVTALHTQLQVVGLDDWPECASFHVVVGDPIGLVVSDPVVWCGFLTMQLLTVAIKRSGKEAKYRPVHPDLLIVAAYCYGGPVVALCATTPVMALFHLVWGLFVPSEEAHEVIECITGNRLVAVSTMLASLPIMYSVSYVHLRRTMERARNAFSVTKSKPVTAAGPAGNSYFHSARHRWLVRMMGVESKYKGGTTIEYRGGVLHDLYDKNPRYRAKPLFSLVDVDVFVLSKFADDHADTHRMLQLRLSLLAALDTTHAHCTPHAIVRCPKTHDQSAVCTIRGFDCTATGSDQSLVCLHPGATSWL
;
A
#
# COMPACT_ATOMS: atom_id res chain seq x y z
N MET A 1 -14.57 -20.44 7.65
CA MET A 1 -15.76 -19.61 7.30
C MET A 1 -16.14 -19.88 5.87
N ALA A 2 -17.42 -19.67 5.52
CA ALA A 2 -18.04 -20.01 4.25
C ALA A 2 -17.11 -20.05 3.02
N SER A 3 -16.94 -21.24 2.45
CA SER A 3 -16.88 -21.37 1.00
C SER A 3 -18.14 -20.69 0.44
N SER A 4 -17.97 -19.61 -0.32
CA SER A 4 -19.00 -19.21 -1.25
C SER A 4 -19.12 -20.33 -2.26
N ALA A 5 -20.25 -21.02 -2.32
CA ALA A 5 -20.51 -21.96 -3.40
C ALA A 5 -20.35 -21.19 -4.72
N LEU A 6 -19.28 -21.49 -5.48
CA LEU A 6 -19.13 -20.95 -6.82
C LEU A 6 -20.32 -21.45 -7.66
N GLU A 7 -20.85 -20.60 -8.51
CA GLU A 7 -21.84 -21.01 -9.50
C GLU A 7 -21.24 -22.16 -10.33
N SER A 8 -21.94 -23.29 -10.38
CA SER A 8 -21.47 -24.50 -11.08
C SER A 8 -21.25 -24.19 -12.55
N ILE A 9 -19.99 -24.16 -12.97
CA ILE A 9 -19.61 -23.93 -14.36
C ILE A 9 -19.79 -25.21 -15.19
N ASP A 10 -20.51 -25.10 -16.29
CA ASP A 10 -20.62 -26.16 -17.31
C ASP A 10 -19.34 -26.19 -18.16
N VAL A 11 -18.28 -26.82 -17.62
CA VAL A 11 -16.99 -26.94 -18.30
C VAL A 11 -17.10 -27.80 -19.56
N ASP A 12 -17.95 -28.83 -19.54
CA ASP A 12 -18.13 -29.75 -20.66
C ASP A 12 -18.79 -29.06 -21.85
N GLY A 13 -19.90 -28.34 -21.64
CA GLY A 13 -20.53 -27.54 -22.69
C GLY A 13 -19.62 -26.42 -23.23
N ILE A 14 -18.71 -25.88 -22.42
CA ILE A 14 -17.69 -24.91 -22.88
C ILE A 14 -16.65 -25.60 -23.77
N ILE A 15 -16.15 -26.79 -23.38
CA ILE A 15 -15.20 -27.58 -24.19
C ILE A 15 -15.84 -27.99 -25.52
N GLU A 16 -17.08 -28.46 -25.52
CA GLU A 16 -17.81 -28.81 -26.75
C GLU A 16 -17.94 -27.62 -27.70
N LYS A 17 -18.33 -26.44 -27.20
CA LYS A 17 -18.39 -25.19 -27.99
C LYS A 17 -17.04 -24.86 -28.61
N LEU A 18 -15.96 -24.96 -27.83
CA LEU A 18 -14.59 -24.70 -28.30
C LEU A 18 -14.16 -25.71 -29.38
N LEU A 19 -14.40 -27.01 -29.16
CA LEU A 19 -14.06 -28.08 -30.11
C LEU A 19 -14.98 -28.15 -31.34
N SER A 20 -16.10 -27.41 -31.37
CA SER A 20 -17.07 -27.40 -32.48
C SER A 20 -16.55 -26.77 -33.79
N VAL A 21 -15.40 -26.09 -33.76
CA VAL A 21 -14.75 -25.50 -34.94
C VAL A 21 -13.63 -26.36 -35.52
N ARG A 22 -13.40 -27.57 -34.98
CA ARG A 22 -12.53 -28.57 -35.63
C ARG A 22 -12.99 -28.84 -37.05
N GLY A 23 -12.05 -28.90 -38.00
CA GLY A 23 -12.33 -29.04 -39.42
C GLY A 23 -12.96 -27.83 -40.12
N ALA A 24 -13.30 -26.75 -39.40
CA ALA A 24 -13.75 -25.51 -40.03
C ALA A 24 -12.57 -24.73 -40.64
N ARG A 25 -12.87 -23.76 -41.52
CA ARG A 25 -11.87 -22.84 -42.05
C ARG A 25 -11.22 -22.05 -40.88
N PRO A 26 -9.87 -22.00 -40.79
CA PRO A 26 -9.17 -21.21 -39.77
C PRO A 26 -9.66 -19.76 -39.71
N GLY A 27 -9.77 -19.22 -38.49
CA GLY A 27 -10.37 -17.91 -38.20
C GLY A 27 -11.89 -17.90 -37.98
N LYS A 28 -12.57 -19.06 -37.95
CA LYS A 28 -13.95 -19.14 -37.45
C LYS A 28 -13.93 -19.00 -35.92
N GLN A 29 -14.46 -17.88 -35.42
CA GLN A 29 -14.49 -17.57 -33.99
C GLN A 29 -15.51 -18.44 -33.22
N VAL A 30 -15.12 -18.86 -32.01
CA VAL A 30 -16.03 -19.44 -31.02
C VAL A 30 -16.59 -18.33 -30.15
N ASN A 31 -17.91 -18.29 -30.00
CA ASN A 31 -18.62 -17.30 -29.18
C ASN A 31 -18.94 -17.90 -27.80
N LEU A 32 -18.05 -17.66 -26.84
CA LEU A 32 -18.34 -17.85 -25.42
C LEU A 32 -18.93 -16.57 -24.83
N THR A 33 -19.79 -16.68 -23.82
CA THR A 33 -20.33 -15.56 -23.05
C THR A 33 -19.29 -14.99 -22.07
N GLU A 34 -19.45 -13.73 -21.65
CA GLU A 34 -18.55 -13.14 -20.63
C GLU A 34 -18.60 -13.92 -19.30
N SER A 35 -19.78 -14.45 -18.93
CA SER A 35 -19.98 -15.26 -17.73
C SER A 35 -19.20 -16.58 -17.77
N GLU A 36 -19.22 -17.29 -18.89
CA GLU A 36 -18.44 -18.53 -19.06
C GLU A 36 -16.94 -18.24 -18.95
N ILE A 37 -16.43 -17.22 -19.64
CA ILE A 37 -15.00 -16.85 -19.59
C ILE A 37 -14.59 -16.39 -18.19
N ARG A 38 -15.42 -15.57 -17.53
CA ARG A 38 -15.21 -15.15 -16.14
C ARG A 38 -15.18 -16.36 -15.20
N GLY A 39 -16.10 -17.30 -15.39
CA GLY A 39 -16.17 -18.54 -14.62
C GLY A 39 -14.89 -19.37 -14.77
N LEU A 40 -14.40 -19.57 -15.99
CA LEU A 40 -13.13 -20.25 -16.26
C LEU A 40 -11.99 -19.60 -15.47
N CYS A 41 -11.78 -18.28 -15.64
CA CYS A 41 -10.69 -17.56 -14.97
C CYS A 41 -10.75 -17.62 -13.44
N VAL A 42 -11.95 -17.64 -12.83
CA VAL A 42 -12.11 -17.72 -11.37
C VAL A 42 -11.78 -19.13 -10.87
N HIS A 43 -12.37 -20.16 -11.47
CA HIS A 43 -12.14 -21.56 -11.06
C HIS A 43 -10.69 -22.00 -11.31
N SER A 44 -10.11 -21.69 -12.47
CA SER A 44 -8.72 -22.04 -12.75
C SER A 44 -7.74 -21.35 -11.81
N ARG A 45 -8.02 -20.09 -11.44
CA ARG A 45 -7.22 -19.34 -10.46
C ARG A 45 -7.23 -20.00 -9.08
N GLU A 46 -8.36 -20.56 -8.63
CA GLU A 46 -8.42 -21.29 -7.37
C GLU A 46 -7.56 -22.56 -7.41
N ILE A 47 -7.63 -23.32 -8.51
CA ILE A 47 -6.79 -24.51 -8.73
C ILE A 47 -5.30 -24.14 -8.73
N PHE A 48 -4.89 -23.09 -9.44
CA PHE A 48 -3.50 -22.63 -9.44
C PHE A 48 -3.01 -22.16 -8.06
N LEU A 49 -3.89 -21.60 -7.23
CA LEU A 49 -3.56 -21.20 -5.85
C LEU A 49 -3.53 -22.37 -4.86
N SER A 50 -4.22 -23.47 -5.16
CA SER A 50 -4.13 -24.71 -4.36
C SER A 50 -2.93 -25.59 -4.74
N GLN A 51 -2.38 -25.43 -5.95
CA GLN A 51 -1.20 -26.16 -6.41
C GLN A 51 0.10 -25.38 -6.11
N PRO A 52 1.26 -26.07 -5.97
CA PRO A 52 2.55 -25.41 -5.74
C PRO A 52 2.97 -24.48 -6.90
N ILE A 53 3.71 -23.40 -6.58
CA ILE A 53 4.27 -22.48 -7.60
C ILE A 53 5.43 -23.10 -8.41
N LEU A 54 6.09 -24.11 -7.83
CA LEU A 54 7.00 -25.04 -8.49
C LEU A 54 6.32 -26.41 -8.50
N VAL A 55 5.80 -26.85 -9.63
CA VAL A 55 5.01 -28.09 -9.73
C VAL A 55 5.92 -29.30 -9.89
N GLU A 56 5.74 -30.33 -9.08
CA GLU A 56 6.47 -31.60 -9.18
C GLU A 56 5.57 -32.60 -9.94
N LEU A 57 6.09 -33.23 -11.00
CA LEU A 57 5.32 -33.96 -12.03
C LEU A 57 5.96 -35.30 -12.38
N GLU A 58 5.14 -36.26 -12.82
CA GLU A 58 5.57 -37.61 -13.22
C GLU A 58 5.32 -37.86 -14.72
N ALA A 59 6.18 -38.67 -15.36
CA ALA A 59 5.95 -39.19 -16.70
C ALA A 59 4.89 -40.32 -16.73
N PRO A 60 4.18 -40.54 -17.86
CA PRO A 60 4.33 -39.89 -19.16
C PRO A 60 3.62 -38.53 -19.24
N ILE A 61 4.32 -37.53 -19.79
CA ILE A 61 3.77 -36.18 -20.01
C ILE A 61 4.28 -35.58 -21.33
N LYS A 62 3.42 -34.80 -22.00
CA LYS A 62 3.75 -34.07 -23.24
C LYS A 62 4.01 -32.61 -22.90
N ILE A 63 5.22 -32.14 -23.18
CA ILE A 63 5.64 -30.77 -22.90
C ILE A 63 5.47 -29.93 -24.17
N CYS A 64 4.80 -28.79 -24.04
CA CYS A 64 4.47 -27.90 -25.16
C CYS A 64 5.03 -26.50 -24.90
N GLY A 65 5.74 -25.95 -25.88
CA GLY A 65 6.20 -24.56 -25.88
C GLY A 65 5.08 -23.59 -26.26
N ASP A 66 5.49 -22.41 -26.73
CA ASP A 66 4.58 -21.30 -26.98
C ASP A 66 3.56 -21.60 -28.09
N ILE A 67 2.30 -21.25 -27.83
CA ILE A 67 1.17 -21.41 -28.75
C ILE A 67 0.81 -20.10 -29.45
N HIS A 68 1.18 -18.96 -28.85
CA HIS A 68 0.93 -17.61 -29.33
C HIS A 68 -0.48 -17.38 -29.90
N GLY A 69 -1.51 -17.91 -29.25
CA GLY A 69 -2.90 -17.74 -29.69
C GLY A 69 -3.31 -18.49 -30.98
N GLN A 70 -2.42 -19.28 -31.59
CA GLN A 70 -2.68 -20.07 -32.80
C GLN A 70 -3.69 -21.22 -32.55
N TYR A 71 -4.97 -20.86 -32.40
CA TYR A 71 -5.99 -21.76 -31.89
C TYR A 71 -6.16 -23.05 -32.70
N TYR A 72 -6.11 -22.95 -34.03
CA TYR A 72 -6.25 -24.10 -34.92
C TYR A 72 -5.03 -25.03 -34.89
N ASP A 73 -3.85 -24.51 -34.56
CA ASP A 73 -2.64 -25.32 -34.39
C ASP A 73 -2.60 -25.97 -33.00
N LEU A 74 -3.19 -25.35 -31.96
CA LEU A 74 -3.46 -26.01 -30.68
C LEU A 74 -4.45 -27.18 -30.84
N LEU A 75 -5.51 -27.03 -31.65
CA LEU A 75 -6.42 -28.13 -31.94
C LEU A 75 -5.71 -29.30 -32.64
N ARG A 76 -4.87 -29.00 -33.64
CA ARG A 76 -4.02 -30.01 -34.30
C ARG A 76 -3.04 -30.68 -33.35
N LEU A 77 -2.44 -29.93 -32.43
CA LEU A 77 -1.52 -30.46 -31.41
C LEU A 77 -2.23 -31.53 -30.57
N PHE A 78 -3.49 -31.32 -30.17
CA PHE A 78 -4.28 -32.34 -29.48
C PHE A 78 -4.73 -33.50 -30.41
N GLU A 79 -4.98 -33.25 -31.71
CA GLU A 79 -5.28 -34.32 -32.68
C GLU A 79 -4.10 -35.28 -32.88
N TYR A 80 -2.86 -34.78 -32.92
CA TYR A 80 -1.65 -35.61 -32.98
C TYR A 80 -1.20 -36.16 -31.61
N GLY A 81 -1.39 -35.37 -30.56
CA GLY A 81 -0.91 -35.69 -29.22
C GLY A 81 -1.84 -36.59 -28.41
N GLY A 82 -3.13 -36.66 -28.76
CA GLY A 82 -4.21 -37.20 -27.91
C GLY A 82 -4.88 -36.07 -27.13
N PHE A 83 -6.21 -36.06 -27.08
CA PHE A 83 -6.97 -35.05 -26.31
C PHE A 83 -6.93 -35.39 -24.82
N PRO A 84 -6.89 -34.40 -23.90
CA PRO A 84 -7.01 -34.68 -22.47
C PRO A 84 -8.34 -35.41 -22.15
N PRO A 85 -8.32 -36.54 -21.40
CA PRO A 85 -7.24 -36.99 -20.51
C PRO A 85 -6.36 -38.12 -21.10
N ASP A 86 -6.51 -38.47 -22.39
CA ASP A 86 -5.77 -39.57 -23.04
C ASP A 86 -4.24 -39.35 -23.04
N ALA A 87 -3.80 -38.10 -22.81
CA ALA A 87 -2.43 -37.75 -22.52
C ALA A 87 -2.35 -36.60 -21.50
N ASN A 88 -1.33 -36.66 -20.63
CA ASN A 88 -0.96 -35.57 -19.73
C ASN A 88 -0.21 -34.47 -20.49
N TYR A 89 -0.41 -33.20 -20.11
CA TYR A 89 0.22 -32.05 -20.76
C TYR A 89 0.83 -31.04 -19.79
N LEU A 90 1.97 -30.47 -20.19
CA LEU A 90 2.62 -29.32 -19.54
C LEU A 90 2.89 -28.23 -20.58
N PHE A 91 2.22 -27.08 -20.47
CA PHE A 91 2.46 -25.90 -21.32
C PHE A 91 3.43 -24.92 -20.66
N LEU A 92 4.41 -24.42 -21.40
CA LEU A 92 5.49 -23.55 -20.91
C LEU A 92 5.22 -22.03 -21.08
N GLY A 93 3.96 -21.58 -21.12
CA GLY A 93 3.54 -20.20 -21.46
C GLY A 93 2.50 -20.18 -22.61
N TYR A 94 1.90 -19.04 -22.99
CA TYR A 94 0.97 -19.06 -24.16
C TYR A 94 0.76 -17.78 -25.02
N VAL A 95 0.66 -16.54 -24.50
CA VAL A 95 0.21 -15.37 -25.31
C VAL A 95 1.25 -14.96 -26.37
N SER A 96 0.81 -14.61 -27.61
CA SER A 96 1.25 -13.43 -28.42
C SER A 96 1.06 -13.47 -29.96
N ALA A 97 -0.04 -14.03 -30.47
CA ALA A 97 -0.59 -13.68 -31.81
C ALA A 97 -2.10 -14.01 -31.91
N LEU A 98 -2.69 -13.76 -33.08
CA LEU A 98 -4.14 -13.70 -33.36
C LEU A 98 -4.98 -14.89 -32.82
N GLU A 99 -6.15 -14.58 -32.23
CA GLU A 99 -7.15 -15.51 -31.62
C GLU A 99 -6.80 -16.02 -30.21
N HIS A 100 -6.33 -15.10 -29.35
CA HIS A 100 -5.93 -15.36 -27.96
C HIS A 100 -7.03 -15.97 -27.11
N ILE A 101 -8.25 -15.42 -27.14
CA ILE A 101 -9.30 -15.75 -26.14
C ILE A 101 -9.74 -17.22 -26.25
N CYS A 102 -9.91 -17.74 -27.47
CA CYS A 102 -10.32 -19.14 -27.66
C CYS A 102 -9.24 -20.11 -27.17
N THR A 103 -7.97 -19.77 -27.42
CA THR A 103 -6.80 -20.53 -26.98
C THR A 103 -6.74 -20.65 -25.46
N ILE A 104 -6.74 -19.54 -24.72
CA ILE A 104 -6.69 -19.60 -23.25
C ILE A 104 -7.94 -20.23 -22.65
N CYS A 105 -9.13 -19.98 -23.18
CA CYS A 105 -10.35 -20.59 -22.64
C CYS A 105 -10.32 -22.11 -22.75
N LEU A 106 -9.75 -22.69 -23.82
CA LEU A 106 -9.58 -24.14 -23.94
C LEU A 106 -8.55 -24.69 -22.94
N LEU A 107 -7.41 -24.01 -22.78
CA LEU A 107 -6.39 -24.42 -21.80
C LEU A 107 -6.92 -24.35 -20.36
N LEU A 108 -7.63 -23.28 -19.99
CA LEU A 108 -8.24 -23.15 -18.66
C LEU A 108 -9.38 -24.16 -18.45
N ALA A 109 -10.19 -24.45 -19.47
CA ALA A 109 -11.24 -25.47 -19.36
C ALA A 109 -10.66 -26.87 -19.12
N TYR A 110 -9.59 -27.26 -19.84
CA TYR A 110 -8.88 -28.51 -19.54
C TYR A 110 -8.20 -28.49 -18.18
N LYS A 111 -7.66 -27.36 -17.73
CA LYS A 111 -7.10 -27.25 -16.37
C LYS A 111 -8.15 -27.46 -15.28
N ILE A 112 -9.38 -26.99 -15.48
CA ILE A 112 -10.48 -27.20 -14.53
C ILE A 112 -10.98 -28.63 -14.58
N LYS A 113 -11.10 -29.22 -15.79
CA LYS A 113 -11.62 -30.59 -15.95
C LYS A 113 -10.62 -31.67 -15.50
N TYR A 114 -9.32 -31.45 -15.71
CA TYR A 114 -8.27 -32.42 -15.42
C TYR A 114 -7.09 -31.77 -14.66
N PRO A 115 -7.31 -31.29 -13.41
CA PRO A 115 -6.34 -30.48 -12.67
C PRO A 115 -5.01 -31.19 -12.39
N GLU A 116 -5.01 -32.53 -12.33
CA GLU A 116 -3.83 -33.36 -12.04
C GLU A 116 -3.21 -34.01 -13.30
N ASN A 117 -3.77 -33.76 -14.50
CA ASN A 117 -3.25 -34.26 -15.78
C ASN A 117 -2.87 -33.13 -16.74
N PHE A 118 -3.35 -31.91 -16.50
CA PHE A 118 -3.15 -30.76 -17.37
C PHE A 118 -2.50 -29.60 -16.59
N PHE A 119 -1.34 -29.13 -17.04
CA PHE A 119 -0.52 -28.15 -16.35
C PHE A 119 -0.12 -27.00 -17.28
N ILE A 120 -0.10 -25.79 -16.73
CA ILE A 120 0.19 -24.55 -17.46
C ILE A 120 1.13 -23.73 -16.60
N LEU A 121 2.32 -23.43 -17.11
CA LEU A 121 3.27 -22.51 -16.51
C LEU A 121 3.08 -21.09 -17.03
N ARG A 122 3.61 -20.13 -16.29
CA ARG A 122 3.59 -18.71 -16.62
C ARG A 122 4.72 -18.35 -17.58
N GLY A 123 4.36 -17.83 -18.76
CA GLY A 123 5.30 -17.16 -19.67
C GLY A 123 5.41 -15.65 -19.41
N ASN A 124 6.28 -14.99 -20.17
CA ASN A 124 6.50 -13.54 -20.08
C ASN A 124 5.27 -12.72 -20.52
N HIS A 125 4.49 -13.22 -21.48
CA HIS A 125 3.29 -12.58 -21.99
C HIS A 125 2.06 -12.81 -21.08
N GLU A 126 2.11 -13.70 -20.08
CA GLU A 126 1.13 -13.82 -18.99
C GLU A 126 1.31 -12.70 -17.94
N CYS A 127 1.55 -11.47 -18.41
CA CYS A 127 1.78 -10.26 -17.63
C CYS A 127 1.08 -9.05 -18.26
N ALA A 128 0.46 -8.21 -17.42
CA ALA A 128 -0.35 -7.08 -17.84
C ALA A 128 0.42 -6.00 -18.62
N SER A 129 1.72 -5.82 -18.39
CA SER A 129 2.53 -4.86 -19.14
C SER A 129 2.74 -5.30 -20.58
N ILE A 130 3.02 -6.59 -20.78
CA ILE A 130 3.31 -7.20 -22.08
C ILE A 130 2.02 -7.42 -22.88
N ASN A 131 1.03 -8.11 -22.34
CA ASN A 131 -0.20 -8.43 -23.07
C ASN A 131 -1.13 -7.23 -23.33
N ARG A 132 -0.84 -6.08 -22.70
CA ARG A 132 -1.43 -4.78 -23.05
C ARG A 132 -0.96 -4.23 -24.39
N ILE A 133 0.28 -4.51 -24.78
CA ILE A 133 0.92 -3.98 -26.00
C ILE A 133 0.76 -5.01 -27.14
N TYR A 134 0.95 -6.30 -26.85
CA TYR A 134 0.93 -7.38 -27.84
C TYR A 134 -0.48 -7.99 -28.07
N GLY A 135 -1.49 -7.11 -28.22
CA GLY A 135 -2.80 -7.44 -28.81
C GLY A 135 -3.88 -8.06 -27.89
N PHE A 136 -3.54 -8.75 -26.81
CA PHE A 136 -4.55 -9.44 -25.98
C PHE A 136 -5.55 -8.48 -25.31
N TYR A 137 -5.06 -7.34 -24.82
CA TYR A 137 -5.91 -6.26 -24.30
C TYR A 137 -6.90 -5.74 -25.35
N ASP A 138 -6.44 -5.56 -26.59
CA ASP A 138 -7.28 -5.07 -27.68
C ASP A 138 -8.28 -6.13 -28.17
N GLU A 139 -7.92 -7.42 -28.18
CA GLU A 139 -8.89 -8.49 -28.44
C GLU A 139 -9.98 -8.51 -27.36
N CYS A 140 -9.61 -8.47 -26.08
CA CYS A 140 -10.56 -8.43 -24.97
C CYS A 140 -11.46 -7.19 -25.04
N LYS A 141 -10.90 -6.01 -25.33
CA LYS A 141 -11.64 -4.75 -25.50
C LYS A 141 -12.58 -4.78 -26.71
N ARG A 142 -12.17 -5.42 -27.82
CA ARG A 142 -12.93 -5.49 -29.08
C ARG A 142 -14.06 -6.52 -29.03
N ARG A 143 -13.84 -7.69 -28.42
CA ARG A 143 -14.81 -8.80 -28.36
C ARG A 143 -15.72 -8.74 -27.13
N TYR A 144 -15.24 -8.17 -26.03
CA TYR A 144 -15.92 -8.13 -24.74
C TYR A 144 -15.76 -6.76 -24.08
N ASN A 145 -14.90 -6.63 -23.06
CA ASN A 145 -14.60 -5.37 -22.39
C ASN A 145 -13.27 -5.44 -21.60
N ILE A 146 -12.83 -4.27 -21.13
CA ILE A 146 -11.59 -4.10 -20.35
C ILE A 146 -11.68 -4.79 -18.97
N LYS A 147 -12.88 -5.00 -18.40
CA LYS A 147 -13.06 -5.70 -17.12
C LYS A 147 -12.72 -7.19 -17.27
N LEU A 148 -13.01 -7.81 -18.40
CA LEU A 148 -12.64 -9.19 -18.69
C LEU A 148 -11.11 -9.37 -18.81
N TRP A 149 -10.42 -8.44 -19.47
CA TRP A 149 -8.94 -8.43 -19.50
C TRP A 149 -8.31 -8.34 -18.09
N LYS A 150 -8.90 -7.56 -17.19
CA LYS A 150 -8.48 -7.55 -15.77
C LYS A 150 -8.70 -8.91 -15.11
N THR A 151 -9.86 -9.53 -15.31
CA THR A 151 -10.14 -10.88 -14.78
C THR A 151 -9.17 -11.94 -15.32
N PHE A 152 -8.75 -11.87 -16.59
CA PHE A 152 -7.65 -12.70 -17.12
C PHE A 152 -6.32 -12.39 -16.45
N THR A 153 -5.99 -11.11 -16.25
CA THR A 153 -4.76 -10.70 -15.54
C THR A 153 -4.71 -11.24 -14.11
N ASP A 154 -5.83 -11.21 -13.39
CA ASP A 154 -5.96 -11.75 -12.03
C ASP A 154 -5.73 -13.27 -11.99
N CYS A 155 -6.11 -13.99 -13.06
CA CYS A 155 -5.81 -15.42 -13.22
C CYS A 155 -4.34 -15.67 -13.58
N PHE A 156 -3.78 -14.93 -14.55
CA PHE A 156 -2.39 -15.08 -14.99
C PHE A 156 -1.38 -14.79 -13.87
N ASN A 157 -1.73 -13.89 -12.96
CA ASN A 157 -0.91 -13.59 -11.78
C ASN A 157 -0.79 -14.76 -10.79
N CYS A 158 -1.61 -15.81 -10.93
CA CYS A 158 -1.59 -17.00 -10.07
C CYS A 158 -0.96 -18.23 -10.73
N LEU A 159 -0.55 -18.17 -12.00
CA LEU A 159 0.07 -19.30 -12.69
C LEU A 159 1.40 -19.74 -12.03
N PRO A 160 1.67 -21.05 -11.87
CA PRO A 160 2.97 -21.58 -11.48
C PRO A 160 4.09 -21.11 -12.42
N VAL A 161 5.31 -20.95 -11.93
CA VAL A 161 6.42 -20.35 -12.71
C VAL A 161 7.40 -21.38 -13.27
N ALA A 162 7.43 -22.58 -12.69
CA ALA A 162 8.31 -23.67 -13.09
C ALA A 162 7.71 -25.03 -12.73
N ALA A 163 8.25 -26.10 -13.32
CA ALA A 163 7.96 -27.48 -12.94
C ALA A 163 9.24 -28.34 -12.94
N ILE A 164 9.17 -29.51 -12.30
CA ILE A 164 10.19 -30.57 -12.35
C ILE A 164 9.50 -31.88 -12.73
N VAL A 165 9.92 -32.52 -13.81
CA VAL A 165 9.43 -33.85 -14.23
C VAL A 165 10.42 -34.93 -13.81
N ASP A 166 9.92 -35.98 -13.14
CA ASP A 166 10.67 -37.16 -12.63
C ASP A 166 11.94 -36.83 -11.82
N GLU A 167 11.97 -35.68 -11.13
CA GLU A 167 13.17 -35.12 -10.47
C GLU A 167 14.38 -34.90 -11.41
N LYS A 168 14.19 -34.92 -12.74
CA LYS A 168 15.27 -34.77 -13.76
C LYS A 168 15.11 -33.57 -14.67
N ILE A 169 13.91 -33.28 -15.16
CA ILE A 169 13.70 -32.27 -16.19
C ILE A 169 13.11 -31.02 -15.54
N PHE A 170 13.93 -29.99 -15.37
CA PHE A 170 13.48 -28.68 -14.91
C PHE A 170 12.88 -27.89 -16.09
N CYS A 171 11.64 -27.44 -15.92
CA CYS A 171 10.83 -26.81 -16.96
C CYS A 171 10.42 -25.39 -16.55
N MET A 172 10.65 -24.43 -17.44
CA MET A 172 10.20 -23.04 -17.30
C MET A 172 10.13 -22.39 -18.69
N HIS A 173 9.45 -21.26 -18.80
CA HIS A 173 9.28 -20.55 -20.08
C HIS A 173 10.60 -19.98 -20.65
N GLY A 174 11.32 -19.19 -19.85
CA GLY A 174 12.50 -18.44 -20.32
C GLY A 174 13.81 -19.20 -20.18
N GLY A 175 14.31 -19.32 -18.95
CA GLY A 175 15.59 -19.97 -18.66
C GLY A 175 16.14 -19.63 -17.29
N LEU A 176 17.35 -20.13 -17.01
CA LEU A 176 18.02 -20.01 -15.72
C LEU A 176 18.26 -18.55 -15.30
N SER A 177 18.24 -18.30 -13.99
CA SER A 177 18.66 -17.04 -13.38
C SER A 177 19.98 -17.23 -12.64
N PRO A 178 20.95 -16.28 -12.71
CA PRO A 178 22.16 -16.33 -11.89
C PRO A 178 21.86 -16.25 -10.37
N GLU A 179 20.68 -15.75 -9.99
CA GLU A 179 20.23 -15.67 -8.59
C GLU A 179 19.63 -17.01 -8.09
N LEU A 180 19.35 -17.97 -8.98
CA LEU A 180 18.71 -19.25 -8.61
C LEU A 180 19.74 -20.29 -8.17
N SER A 181 20.12 -20.22 -6.90
CA SER A 181 21.01 -21.18 -6.23
C SER A 181 20.30 -22.42 -5.67
N GLN A 182 19.02 -22.29 -5.30
CA GLN A 182 18.21 -23.34 -4.66
C GLN A 182 16.75 -23.25 -5.12
N MET A 183 16.11 -24.39 -5.39
CA MET A 183 14.70 -24.45 -5.83
C MET A 183 13.71 -23.86 -4.82
N GLU A 184 14.06 -23.85 -3.53
CA GLU A 184 13.25 -23.24 -2.48
C GLU A 184 13.12 -21.71 -2.62
N GLN A 185 14.00 -21.05 -3.38
CA GLN A 185 13.83 -19.64 -3.75
C GLN A 185 12.58 -19.43 -4.62
N ILE A 186 12.29 -20.38 -5.53
CA ILE A 186 11.06 -20.37 -6.34
C ILE A 186 9.84 -20.61 -5.43
N LYS A 187 9.91 -21.62 -4.55
CA LYS A 187 8.81 -21.92 -3.61
C LYS A 187 8.49 -20.75 -2.65
N ARG A 188 9.48 -19.91 -2.32
CA ARG A 188 9.34 -18.74 -1.42
C ARG A 188 9.01 -17.42 -2.13
N PHE A 189 9.00 -17.37 -3.45
CA PHE A 189 8.84 -16.13 -4.23
C PHE A 189 7.62 -15.27 -3.85
N PRO A 190 6.42 -15.83 -3.54
CA PRO A 190 5.27 -15.04 -3.09
C PRO A 190 5.48 -14.30 -1.77
N LEU A 191 6.39 -14.78 -0.92
CA LEU A 191 6.68 -14.20 0.39
C LEU A 191 7.79 -13.14 0.33
N MET A 192 8.71 -13.23 -0.64
CA MET A 192 9.85 -12.31 -0.77
C MET A 192 9.43 -10.86 -1.07
N ALA A 193 8.28 -10.65 -1.70
CA ALA A 193 7.67 -9.32 -1.88
C ALA A 193 7.21 -8.67 -0.55
N TYR A 194 7.08 -9.45 0.53
CA TYR A 194 6.77 -8.99 1.89
C TYR A 194 8.00 -9.07 2.82
N ALA A 195 9.04 -9.80 2.43
CA ALA A 195 10.33 -9.95 3.12
C ALA A 195 11.46 -9.34 2.27
N THR A 196 11.29 -8.10 1.82
CA THR A 196 12.14 -7.42 0.82
C THR A 196 13.54 -7.02 1.31
N GLU A 197 13.94 -7.43 2.51
CA GLU A 197 15.27 -7.18 3.07
C GLU A 197 15.88 -8.49 3.58
N PRO A 198 17.19 -8.70 3.36
CA PRO A 198 17.88 -9.88 3.87
C PRO A 198 17.85 -9.91 5.40
N PHE A 199 17.75 -11.13 5.95
CA PHE A 199 17.94 -11.34 7.38
C PHE A 199 19.43 -11.18 7.75
N PRO A 200 19.77 -10.84 9.01
CA PRO A 200 21.16 -10.64 9.42
C PRO A 200 22.09 -11.81 9.09
N TRP A 201 21.61 -13.05 9.20
CA TRP A 201 22.36 -14.28 8.89
C TRP A 201 22.40 -14.64 7.38
N THR A 202 21.86 -13.80 6.50
CA THR A 202 21.91 -13.98 5.03
C THR A 202 22.78 -12.94 4.33
N ILE A 203 23.38 -12.03 5.09
CA ILE A 203 24.27 -11.00 4.56
C ILE A 203 25.65 -11.61 4.37
N PRO A 204 26.27 -11.49 3.18
CA PRO A 204 27.64 -11.95 2.98
C PRO A 204 28.60 -11.08 3.80
N ALA A 205 29.51 -11.71 4.53
CA ALA A 205 30.58 -11.00 5.22
C ALA A 205 31.39 -10.18 4.19
N ARG A 206 31.42 -8.86 4.37
CA ARG A 206 32.29 -7.96 3.63
C ARG A 206 33.48 -7.56 4.48
N ASP A 207 34.63 -7.41 3.84
CA ASP A 207 35.78 -6.77 4.46
C ASP A 207 35.41 -5.35 4.88
N ASN A 208 35.71 -5.01 6.14
CA ASN A 208 35.60 -3.64 6.61
C ASN A 208 36.64 -2.80 5.87
N PHE A 209 36.18 -2.03 4.87
CA PHE A 209 37.03 -1.10 4.14
C PHE A 209 37.51 0.04 5.06
N THR A 210 38.62 -0.18 5.77
CA THR A 210 39.31 0.87 6.53
C THR A 210 40.22 1.66 5.60
N TRP A 211 39.70 2.75 5.06
CA TRP A 211 40.46 3.66 4.21
C TRP A 211 41.48 4.47 5.02
N THR A 212 42.71 4.59 4.51
CA THR A 212 43.78 5.37 5.16
C THR A 212 43.66 6.88 4.94
N SER A 213 42.96 7.31 3.89
CA SER A 213 42.58 8.72 3.64
C SER A 213 41.34 8.80 2.75
N PHE A 214 40.64 9.94 2.78
CA PHE A 214 39.47 10.21 1.96
C PHE A 214 39.76 10.24 0.45
N ASP A 215 40.96 10.68 0.05
CA ASP A 215 41.41 10.63 -1.35
C ASP A 215 41.61 9.18 -1.82
N THR A 216 42.18 8.32 -0.96
CA THR A 216 42.35 6.89 -1.25
C THR A 216 41.00 6.20 -1.40
N TYR A 217 40.06 6.49 -0.50
CA TYR A 217 38.66 6.07 -0.61
C TYR A 217 38.05 6.51 -1.94
N THR A 218 38.15 7.80 -2.28
CA THR A 218 37.52 8.36 -3.48
C THR A 218 38.05 7.68 -4.74
N ALA A 219 39.36 7.44 -4.83
CA ALA A 219 39.98 6.75 -5.96
C ALA A 219 39.48 5.30 -6.11
N VAL A 220 39.47 4.51 -5.02
CA VAL A 220 39.09 3.09 -5.08
C VAL A 220 37.59 2.91 -5.26
N ALA A 221 36.76 3.66 -4.52
CA ALA A 221 35.30 3.59 -4.62
C ALA A 221 34.81 4.01 -6.02
N THR A 222 35.39 5.08 -6.59
CA THR A 222 35.07 5.49 -7.96
C THR A 222 35.52 4.46 -8.98
N SER A 223 36.75 3.93 -8.86
CA SER A 223 37.26 2.89 -9.77
C SER A 223 36.39 1.63 -9.79
N MET A 224 35.95 1.16 -8.61
CA MET A 224 35.02 0.03 -8.49
C MET A 224 33.66 0.33 -9.16
N LEU A 225 33.10 1.53 -8.93
CA LEU A 225 31.82 1.92 -9.51
C LEU A 225 31.91 2.11 -11.04
N GLN A 226 32.99 2.70 -11.56
CA GLN A 226 33.22 2.84 -13.01
C GLN A 226 33.45 1.50 -13.71
N ALA A 227 34.09 0.52 -13.05
CA ALA A 227 34.24 -0.83 -13.60
C ALA A 227 32.87 -1.53 -13.78
N LEU A 228 31.92 -1.30 -12.87
CA LEU A 228 30.56 -1.84 -12.93
C LEU A 228 29.63 -1.02 -13.85
N TYR A 229 29.76 0.30 -13.84
CA TYR A 229 28.83 1.24 -14.48
C TYR A 229 29.60 2.17 -15.42
N ASN A 230 29.55 1.87 -16.70
CA ASN A 230 30.19 2.64 -17.76
C ASN A 230 29.38 2.50 -19.06
N ASN A 231 29.82 3.18 -20.12
CA ASN A 231 29.12 3.20 -21.40
C ASN A 231 29.10 1.83 -22.14
N HIS A 232 29.86 0.82 -21.68
CA HIS A 232 29.79 -0.55 -22.21
C HIS A 232 28.81 -1.43 -21.42
N THR A 233 28.75 -1.30 -20.09
CA THR A 233 27.83 -2.08 -19.24
C THR A 233 26.42 -1.50 -19.22
N MET A 234 26.28 -0.17 -19.30
CA MET A 234 25.00 0.54 -19.41
C MET A 234 24.74 0.92 -20.87
N GLY A 235 23.93 0.14 -21.59
CA GLY A 235 23.49 0.47 -22.95
C GLY A 235 22.83 1.86 -23.04
N PRO A 236 22.84 2.54 -24.20
CA PRO A 236 22.66 4.01 -24.30
C PRO A 236 21.38 4.58 -23.68
N ASP A 237 20.26 3.84 -23.73
CA ASP A 237 18.97 4.29 -23.15
C ASP A 237 18.79 3.91 -21.66
N VAL A 238 19.76 3.21 -21.06
CA VAL A 238 19.71 2.79 -19.66
C VAL A 238 20.01 3.97 -18.74
N VAL A 239 18.97 4.47 -18.07
CA VAL A 239 19.07 5.58 -17.10
C VAL A 239 19.46 5.10 -15.70
N CYS A 240 19.12 3.87 -15.31
CA CYS A 240 19.41 3.31 -14.00
C CYS A 240 19.75 1.81 -14.11
N MET A 241 20.76 1.37 -13.39
CA MET A 241 21.20 -0.03 -13.31
C MET A 241 21.50 -0.40 -11.86
N ARG A 242 21.25 -1.67 -11.48
CA ARG A 242 21.60 -2.24 -10.18
C ARG A 242 22.52 -3.44 -10.38
N SER A 243 23.59 -3.52 -9.62
CA SER A 243 24.41 -4.71 -9.43
C SER A 243 24.06 -5.36 -8.09
N VAL A 244 23.66 -6.63 -8.13
CA VAL A 244 23.22 -7.37 -6.94
C VAL A 244 24.42 -7.79 -6.08
N ASP A 245 25.48 -8.30 -6.70
CA ASP A 245 26.69 -8.80 -6.01
C ASP A 245 27.37 -7.71 -5.17
N SER A 246 27.55 -6.53 -5.76
CA SER A 246 28.08 -5.35 -5.08
C SER A 246 27.02 -4.59 -4.27
N ASN A 247 25.75 -5.04 -4.25
CA ASN A 247 24.59 -4.34 -3.69
C ASN A 247 24.63 -2.82 -3.96
N SER A 248 24.90 -2.47 -5.22
CA SER A 248 25.05 -1.09 -5.66
C SER A 248 24.09 -0.76 -6.78
N HIS A 249 23.89 0.52 -7.03
CA HIS A 249 23.08 1.02 -8.13
C HIS A 249 23.69 2.31 -8.67
N ALA A 250 23.54 2.56 -9.96
CA ALA A 250 23.96 3.81 -10.58
C ALA A 250 22.85 4.40 -11.45
N VAL A 251 22.74 5.72 -11.41
CA VAL A 251 21.89 6.52 -12.29
C VAL A 251 22.78 7.33 -13.22
N ARG A 252 22.47 7.29 -14.52
CA ARG A 252 23.21 8.00 -15.58
C ARG A 252 22.29 8.98 -16.30
N TYR A 253 22.66 10.25 -16.32
CA TYR A 253 21.98 11.30 -17.10
C TYR A 253 22.94 11.91 -18.13
N SER A 254 22.44 12.18 -19.32
CA SER A 254 23.15 12.95 -20.34
C SER A 254 22.74 14.42 -20.22
N LEU A 255 23.66 15.28 -19.79
CA LEU A 255 23.38 16.68 -19.47
C LEU A 255 24.15 17.61 -20.42
N THR A 256 23.45 18.60 -20.97
CA THR A 256 24.04 19.69 -21.75
C THR A 256 24.11 20.91 -20.86
N PHE A 257 25.32 21.47 -20.70
CA PHE A 257 25.53 22.69 -19.93
C PHE A 257 25.82 23.86 -20.87
N PRO A 258 25.31 25.07 -20.57
CA PRO A 258 25.72 26.26 -21.30
C PRO A 258 27.22 26.55 -21.09
N PRO A 259 27.84 27.35 -21.99
CA PRO A 259 29.24 27.75 -21.88
C PRO A 259 29.58 28.32 -20.50
N SER A 260 30.81 28.13 -20.04
CA SER A 260 31.21 28.50 -18.67
C SER A 260 30.98 29.98 -18.33
N HIS A 261 30.96 30.86 -19.33
CA HIS A 261 30.72 32.30 -19.12
C HIS A 261 29.24 32.68 -18.89
N GLU A 262 28.28 31.85 -19.29
CA GLU A 262 26.85 32.14 -19.08
C GLU A 262 26.34 31.73 -17.68
N LEU A 263 27.06 30.84 -16.99
CA LEU A 263 26.67 30.27 -15.69
C LEU A 263 27.14 31.09 -14.47
N VAL A 264 28.07 32.02 -14.68
CA VAL A 264 28.80 32.73 -13.62
C VAL A 264 28.06 33.96 -13.10
N ASP A 265 27.21 34.59 -13.92
CA ASP A 265 26.56 35.87 -13.57
C ASP A 265 25.36 35.72 -12.61
N HIS A 266 24.77 34.53 -12.47
CA HIS A 266 23.60 34.30 -11.60
C HIS A 266 23.71 33.03 -10.73
N PRO A 267 23.71 33.16 -9.39
CA PRO A 267 23.81 32.00 -8.48
C PRO A 267 22.59 31.07 -8.54
N PHE A 268 21.44 31.56 -9.03
CA PHE A 268 20.25 30.73 -9.26
C PHE A 268 20.43 29.74 -10.41
N ASP A 269 21.16 30.09 -11.47
CA ASP A 269 21.37 29.22 -12.62
C ASP A 269 22.41 28.14 -12.32
N SER A 270 23.47 28.47 -11.59
CA SER A 270 24.38 27.48 -11.00
C SER A 270 23.66 26.50 -10.06
N PHE A 271 22.72 26.97 -9.22
CA PHE A 271 21.90 26.06 -8.39
C PHE A 271 20.94 25.20 -9.23
N ARG A 272 20.35 25.77 -10.28
CA ARG A 272 19.45 25.06 -11.21
C ARG A 272 20.19 23.97 -11.99
N ALA A 273 21.44 24.23 -12.38
CA ALA A 273 22.33 23.22 -12.95
C ALA A 273 22.66 22.14 -11.91
N LEU A 274 22.96 22.50 -10.65
CA LEU A 274 23.26 21.51 -9.61
C LEU A 274 22.11 20.53 -9.34
N VAL A 275 20.85 20.98 -9.35
CA VAL A 275 19.71 20.06 -9.12
C VAL A 275 19.42 19.12 -10.29
N SER A 276 19.90 19.41 -11.51
CA SER A 276 19.73 18.50 -12.66
C SER A 276 20.69 17.31 -12.65
N PHE A 277 21.73 17.31 -11.81
CA PHE A 277 22.64 16.19 -11.65
C PHE A 277 21.93 14.95 -11.07
N PRO A 278 22.27 13.73 -11.51
CA PRO A 278 21.75 12.51 -10.92
C PRO A 278 22.18 12.41 -9.45
N GLY A 279 21.26 11.98 -8.58
CA GLY A 279 21.52 11.87 -7.14
C GLY A 279 21.62 13.19 -6.38
N SER A 280 21.36 14.34 -7.01
CA SER A 280 21.47 15.68 -6.38
C SER A 280 20.75 15.82 -5.03
N LEU A 281 19.68 15.04 -4.79
CA LEU A 281 18.95 14.96 -3.52
C LEU A 281 19.83 14.57 -2.33
N PHE A 282 20.90 13.81 -2.57
CA PHE A 282 21.79 13.28 -1.55
C PHE A 282 23.14 14.01 -1.51
N TYR A 283 23.31 15.16 -2.16
CA TYR A 283 24.62 15.82 -2.20
C TYR A 283 24.98 16.54 -0.88
N GLY A 284 26.01 16.03 -0.20
CA GLY A 284 26.69 16.70 0.92
C GLY A 284 27.48 17.94 0.47
N ALA A 285 28.10 18.69 1.40
CA ALA A 285 28.78 19.94 1.03
C ALA A 285 29.95 19.71 0.06
N GLY A 286 30.68 18.60 0.18
CA GLY A 286 31.74 18.20 -0.75
C GLY A 286 31.26 17.99 -2.19
N LEU A 287 30.21 17.19 -2.40
CA LEU A 287 29.64 16.96 -3.74
C LEU A 287 29.05 18.24 -4.34
N ARG A 288 28.44 19.11 -3.53
CA ARG A 288 27.94 20.41 -4.01
C ARG A 288 29.08 21.33 -4.45
N ALA A 289 30.18 21.38 -3.69
CA ALA A 289 31.38 22.12 -4.07
C ALA A 289 31.94 21.60 -5.41
N PHE A 290 32.13 20.27 -5.54
CA PHE A 290 32.58 19.63 -6.79
C PHE A 290 31.73 20.01 -8.01
N VAL A 291 30.40 20.05 -7.89
CA VAL A 291 29.53 20.49 -8.98
C VAL A 291 29.75 21.97 -9.32
N TYR A 292 29.88 22.84 -8.31
CA TYR A 292 30.17 24.26 -8.56
C TYR A 292 31.57 24.46 -9.17
N ASP A 293 32.58 23.69 -8.77
CA ASP A 293 33.92 23.74 -9.35
C ASP A 293 33.91 23.32 -10.84
N PHE A 294 33.15 22.28 -11.18
CA PHE A 294 32.92 21.88 -12.59
C PHE A 294 32.15 22.95 -13.39
N LEU A 295 31.13 23.56 -12.80
CA LEU A 295 30.36 24.63 -13.43
C LEU A 295 31.17 25.94 -13.57
N ALA A 296 32.12 26.20 -12.68
CA ALA A 296 33.05 27.34 -12.77
C ALA A 296 34.23 27.08 -13.72
N ALA A 297 34.61 25.83 -13.96
CA ALA A 297 35.66 25.46 -14.89
C ALA A 297 35.35 25.90 -16.33
N ASN A 298 36.37 26.35 -17.06
CA ASN A 298 36.23 26.71 -18.46
C ASN A 298 35.96 25.49 -19.35
N ASP A 299 35.38 25.71 -20.52
CA ASP A 299 34.91 24.62 -21.39
C ASP A 299 36.04 23.67 -21.85
N SER A 300 37.29 24.16 -21.93
CA SER A 300 38.46 23.31 -22.15
C SER A 300 38.81 22.43 -20.95
N MET A 301 38.75 22.93 -19.71
CA MET A 301 38.95 22.12 -18.49
C MET A 301 37.83 21.12 -18.22
N ARG A 302 36.59 21.43 -18.62
CA ARG A 302 35.48 20.46 -18.61
C ARG A 302 35.70 19.32 -19.61
N SER A 303 36.37 19.59 -20.73
CA SER A 303 36.55 18.65 -21.85
C SER A 303 37.91 17.93 -21.86
N MET A 304 38.92 18.47 -21.18
CA MET A 304 40.22 17.81 -20.98
C MET A 304 40.09 16.67 -19.95
N GLY A 305 40.85 15.59 -20.15
CA GLY A 305 40.74 14.33 -19.41
C GLY A 305 41.16 14.32 -17.94
N ALA A 306 40.92 15.40 -17.20
CA ALA A 306 40.84 15.32 -15.75
C ALA A 306 39.56 14.56 -15.39
N THR A 307 39.68 13.45 -14.66
CA THR A 307 38.52 12.66 -14.23
C THR A 307 37.75 13.43 -13.15
N TRP A 308 36.75 14.20 -13.59
CA TRP A 308 35.81 14.90 -12.71
C TRP A 308 35.00 13.88 -11.90
N GLN A 309 35.47 13.59 -10.68
CA GLN A 309 34.86 12.63 -9.78
C GLN A 309 34.97 13.07 -8.32
N ARG A 310 33.97 12.72 -7.52
CA ARG A 310 34.00 12.87 -6.06
C ARG A 310 33.07 11.87 -5.38
N CYS A 311 33.50 11.36 -4.23
CA CYS A 311 32.69 10.50 -3.37
C CYS A 311 32.28 11.20 -2.07
N HIS A 312 31.47 10.52 -1.26
CA HIS A 312 31.18 10.86 0.13
C HIS A 312 30.56 9.66 0.88
N HIS A 313 30.83 9.58 2.18
CA HIS A 313 30.27 8.56 3.05
C HIS A 313 28.81 8.88 3.40
N VAL A 314 27.92 7.90 3.22
CA VAL A 314 26.50 8.02 3.60
C VAL A 314 26.28 7.40 4.96
N ARG A 315 26.06 8.24 5.97
CA ARG A 315 25.79 7.83 7.36
C ARG A 315 24.32 7.94 7.73
N LEU A 316 23.95 7.19 8.75
CA LEU A 316 22.63 7.12 9.36
C LEU A 316 22.77 7.01 10.88
N LEU A 317 22.42 8.07 11.60
CA LEU A 317 22.67 8.19 13.04
C LEU A 317 24.15 7.91 13.40
N GLY A 318 25.07 8.38 12.55
CA GLY A 318 26.52 8.15 12.67
C GLY A 318 27.02 6.77 12.20
N GLN A 319 26.15 5.82 11.83
CA GLN A 319 26.54 4.52 11.28
C GLN A 319 26.66 4.59 9.76
N ALA A 320 27.70 4.00 9.16
CA ALA A 320 27.82 3.91 7.70
C ALA A 320 26.74 2.99 7.13
N VAL A 321 26.00 3.48 6.13
CA VAL A 321 24.92 2.73 5.43
C VAL A 321 25.05 2.77 3.91
N GLY A 322 25.98 3.56 3.38
CA GLY A 322 26.29 3.57 1.97
C GLY A 322 27.55 4.35 1.65
N GLU A 323 28.07 4.10 0.46
CA GLU A 323 29.14 4.88 -0.16
C GLU A 323 28.64 5.38 -1.50
N ALA A 324 28.79 6.67 -1.79
CA ALA A 324 28.26 7.25 -3.01
C ALA A 324 29.32 8.09 -3.74
N CYS A 325 29.33 8.00 -5.06
CA CYS A 325 30.26 8.72 -5.93
C CYS A 325 29.54 9.27 -7.16
N THR A 326 29.85 10.51 -7.50
CA THR A 326 29.45 11.14 -8.77
C THR A 326 30.69 11.30 -9.64
N TRP A 327 30.59 10.93 -10.92
CA TRP A 327 31.62 11.21 -11.91
C TRP A 327 31.01 11.68 -13.25
N ILE A 328 31.81 12.42 -14.01
CA ILE A 328 31.42 13.03 -15.29
C ILE A 328 32.36 12.52 -16.37
N GLU A 329 31.81 11.85 -17.39
CA GLU A 329 32.53 11.50 -18.62
C GLU A 329 32.40 12.66 -19.64
N PRO A 330 33.51 13.07 -20.29
CA PRO A 330 33.47 14.10 -21.32
C PRO A 330 32.71 13.62 -22.57
N PRO A 331 32.22 14.54 -23.41
CA PRO A 331 31.49 14.19 -24.63
C PRO A 331 32.36 13.37 -25.61
N SER A 332 31.77 12.32 -26.18
CA SER A 332 32.43 11.45 -27.17
C SER A 332 32.42 12.02 -28.61
N THR A 333 31.71 13.12 -28.83
CA THR A 333 31.58 13.81 -30.12
C THR A 333 31.61 15.34 -29.91
N GLN A 334 31.57 16.14 -30.97
CA GLN A 334 31.57 17.62 -30.86
C GLN A 334 30.30 18.22 -30.21
N ALA A 335 29.32 17.42 -29.82
CA ALA A 335 28.18 17.88 -29.03
C ALA A 335 28.61 18.11 -27.57
N ALA A 336 28.24 19.24 -26.95
CA ALA A 336 28.55 19.59 -25.56
C ALA A 336 27.70 18.81 -24.53
N GLN A 337 27.53 17.50 -24.73
CA GLN A 337 26.69 16.62 -23.92
C GLN A 337 27.56 15.73 -23.04
N PHE A 338 27.57 16.05 -21.74
CA PHE A 338 28.32 15.32 -20.72
C PHE A 338 27.51 14.14 -20.21
N THR A 339 28.18 13.02 -19.95
CA THR A 339 27.52 11.85 -19.36
C THR A 339 27.85 11.81 -17.87
N VAL A 340 26.86 12.12 -17.04
CA VAL A 340 27.02 12.18 -15.58
C VAL A 340 26.45 10.93 -14.94
N TYR A 341 27.22 10.30 -14.08
CA TYR A 341 26.83 9.12 -13.32
C TYR A 341 26.80 9.47 -11.83
N HIS A 342 25.86 8.89 -11.11
CA HIS A 342 25.87 8.84 -9.65
C HIS A 342 25.65 7.40 -9.22
N GLY A 343 26.71 6.78 -8.69
CA GLY A 343 26.72 5.42 -8.17
C GLY A 343 26.65 5.40 -6.65
N VAL A 344 25.86 4.49 -6.10
CA VAL A 344 25.71 4.28 -4.65
C VAL A 344 25.87 2.79 -4.35
N VAL A 345 26.79 2.45 -3.46
CA VAL A 345 26.92 1.14 -2.81
C VAL A 345 26.10 1.18 -1.53
N ILE A 346 25.18 0.25 -1.33
CA ILE A 346 24.47 0.11 -0.06
C ILE A 346 25.34 -0.77 0.86
N LEU A 347 25.63 -0.25 2.05
CA LEU A 347 26.33 -0.98 3.11
C LEU A 347 25.28 -1.58 4.06
N GLU A 348 24.99 -2.87 3.90
CA GLU A 348 24.26 -3.62 4.90
C GLU A 348 25.26 -4.25 5.86
N THR A 349 25.48 -3.59 7.01
CA THR A 349 26.32 -4.15 8.07
C THR A 349 25.49 -5.11 8.94
N ASP A 350 26.15 -6.11 9.53
CA ASP A 350 25.52 -7.06 10.45
C ASP A 350 24.82 -6.32 11.60
N VAL A 351 25.51 -5.34 12.19
CA VAL A 351 25.02 -4.48 13.27
C VAL A 351 23.75 -3.76 12.84
N TRP A 352 23.76 -3.09 11.69
CA TRP A 352 22.60 -2.35 11.20
C TRP A 352 21.40 -3.28 10.94
N SER A 353 21.66 -4.48 10.42
CA SER A 353 20.60 -5.44 10.10
C SER A 353 20.00 -6.09 11.34
N TRP A 354 20.81 -6.38 12.38
CA TRP A 354 20.31 -6.75 13.70
C TRP A 354 19.51 -5.62 14.36
N VAL A 355 19.91 -4.36 14.20
CA VAL A 355 19.15 -3.20 14.67
C VAL A 355 17.79 -3.10 13.94
N LYS A 356 17.78 -3.20 12.60
CA LYS A 356 16.53 -3.21 11.79
C LYS A 356 15.57 -4.33 12.23
N LEU A 357 16.08 -5.56 12.37
CA LEU A 357 15.27 -6.71 12.79
C LEU A 357 14.73 -6.54 14.20
N SER A 358 15.60 -6.18 15.16
CA SER A 358 15.22 -5.98 16.56
C SER A 358 14.16 -4.88 16.70
N TYR A 359 14.35 -3.75 16.02
CA TYR A 359 13.37 -2.66 16.01
C TYR A 359 12.01 -3.12 15.47
N ARG A 360 11.98 -3.84 14.34
CA ARG A 360 10.74 -4.38 13.76
C ARG A 360 10.05 -5.38 14.68
N SER A 361 10.79 -6.31 15.28
CA SER A 361 10.25 -7.31 16.20
C SER A 361 9.69 -6.67 17.47
N LEU A 362 10.42 -5.75 18.10
CA LEU A 362 9.96 -5.02 19.28
C LEU A 362 8.75 -4.14 18.97
N LEU A 363 8.76 -3.44 17.83
CA LEU A 363 7.63 -2.63 17.39
C LEU A 363 6.39 -3.47 17.09
N ALA A 364 6.53 -4.63 16.43
CA ALA A 364 5.43 -5.55 16.17
C ALA A 364 4.81 -6.07 17.48
N CYS A 365 5.64 -6.53 18.43
CA CYS A 365 5.18 -6.92 19.76
C CYS A 365 4.48 -5.78 20.51
N TYR A 366 4.98 -4.54 20.38
CA TYR A 366 4.38 -3.36 20.98
C TYR A 366 3.03 -2.98 20.35
N ILE A 367 2.91 -3.05 19.02
CA ILE A 367 1.64 -2.86 18.30
C ILE A 367 0.62 -3.93 18.71
N LEU A 368 1.01 -5.21 18.77
CA LEU A 368 0.14 -6.29 19.24
C LEU A 368 -0.33 -6.06 20.69
N ARG A 369 0.57 -5.60 21.57
CA ARG A 369 0.22 -5.21 22.95
C ARG A 369 -0.78 -4.05 22.98
N ILE A 370 -0.59 -2.99 22.19
CA ILE A 370 -1.54 -1.87 22.08
C ILE A 370 -2.89 -2.36 21.60
N LEU A 371 -2.93 -3.09 20.49
CA LEU A 371 -4.15 -3.61 19.87
C LEU A 371 -4.92 -4.52 20.84
N TRP A 372 -4.23 -5.37 21.59
CA TRP A 372 -4.86 -6.20 22.62
C TRP A 372 -5.45 -5.34 23.75
N HIS A 373 -4.64 -4.50 24.39
CA HIS A 373 -5.05 -3.78 25.60
C HIS A 373 -6.07 -2.65 25.35
N GLN A 374 -5.97 -1.95 24.22
CA GLN A 374 -6.84 -0.80 23.90
C GLN A 374 -8.06 -1.18 23.05
N TYR A 375 -8.06 -2.34 22.40
CA TYR A 375 -9.12 -2.71 21.44
C TYR A 375 -9.65 -4.14 21.62
N TYR A 376 -8.89 -5.17 21.21
CA TYR A 376 -9.43 -6.53 21.09
C TYR A 376 -9.91 -7.13 22.41
N ARG A 377 -9.22 -6.86 23.54
CA ARG A 377 -9.69 -7.29 24.87
C ARG A 377 -11.09 -6.78 25.19
N HIS A 378 -11.42 -5.55 24.78
CA HIS A 378 -12.73 -4.93 25.02
C HIS A 378 -13.80 -5.51 24.08
N VAL A 379 -13.45 -5.79 22.82
CA VAL A 379 -14.33 -6.51 21.87
C VAL A 379 -14.67 -7.91 22.39
N THR A 380 -13.68 -8.65 22.91
CA THR A 380 -13.89 -9.97 23.52
C THR A 380 -14.79 -9.89 24.75
N ALA A 381 -14.54 -8.93 25.64
CA ALA A 381 -15.38 -8.72 26.83
C ALA A 381 -16.84 -8.39 26.45
N LEU A 382 -17.06 -7.52 25.45
CA LEU A 382 -18.38 -7.20 24.92
C LEU A 382 -19.09 -8.44 24.37
N HIS A 383 -18.41 -9.26 23.57
CA HIS A 383 -18.98 -10.49 23.03
C HIS A 383 -19.44 -11.43 24.15
N THR A 384 -18.61 -11.66 25.17
CA THR A 384 -18.95 -12.50 26.32
C THR A 384 -20.12 -11.92 27.13
N GLN A 385 -20.18 -10.60 27.34
CA GLN A 385 -21.28 -9.98 28.09
C GLN A 385 -22.61 -10.03 27.31
N LEU A 386 -22.60 -9.84 26.00
CA LEU A 386 -23.79 -10.01 25.16
C LEU A 386 -24.33 -11.45 25.20
N GLN A 387 -23.47 -12.46 25.38
CA GLN A 387 -23.89 -13.86 25.55
C GLN A 387 -24.55 -14.16 26.91
N VAL A 388 -24.29 -13.34 27.94
CA VAL A 388 -24.78 -13.58 29.31
C VAL A 388 -25.98 -12.69 29.65
N VAL A 389 -25.89 -11.39 29.34
CA VAL A 389 -26.86 -10.37 29.76
C VAL A 389 -27.75 -9.89 28.60
N GLY A 390 -27.27 -10.05 27.36
CA GLY A 390 -27.99 -9.60 26.17
C GLY A 390 -28.02 -8.07 26.01
N LEU A 391 -29.06 -7.58 25.34
CA LEU A 391 -29.36 -6.15 25.21
C LEU A 391 -30.64 -5.85 26.00
N ASP A 392 -30.45 -5.31 27.21
CA ASP A 392 -31.47 -4.94 28.20
C ASP A 392 -32.76 -4.32 27.62
N ASP A 393 -32.61 -3.33 26.74
CA ASP A 393 -33.73 -2.61 26.10
C ASP A 393 -34.55 -3.53 25.13
N TRP A 394 -34.16 -4.80 24.92
CA TRP A 394 -34.61 -5.68 23.81
C TRP A 394 -34.61 -7.20 24.14
N PRO A 395 -35.46 -7.69 25.06
CA PRO A 395 -35.55 -9.12 25.41
C PRO A 395 -35.99 -10.04 24.27
N GLU A 396 -36.56 -9.51 23.19
CA GLU A 396 -37.06 -10.23 22.00
C GLU A 396 -35.94 -10.56 20.97
N CYS A 397 -34.68 -10.24 21.27
CA CYS A 397 -33.55 -10.45 20.37
C CYS A 397 -33.16 -11.94 20.29
N ALA A 398 -33.34 -12.56 19.13
CA ALA A 398 -33.05 -13.99 18.91
C ALA A 398 -31.56 -14.30 18.66
N SER A 399 -30.81 -13.39 18.05
CA SER A 399 -29.37 -13.54 17.82
C SER A 399 -28.66 -12.21 17.56
N PHE A 400 -27.35 -12.17 17.84
CA PHE A 400 -26.50 -11.01 17.59
C PHE A 400 -25.21 -11.37 16.86
N HIS A 401 -24.70 -10.43 16.05
CA HIS A 401 -23.39 -10.49 15.42
C HIS A 401 -22.58 -9.24 15.78
N VAL A 402 -21.36 -9.45 16.27
CA VAL A 402 -20.39 -8.37 16.55
C VAL A 402 -19.50 -8.17 15.33
N VAL A 403 -19.60 -7.01 14.67
CA VAL A 403 -18.73 -6.61 13.57
C VAL A 403 -17.66 -5.67 14.10
N VAL A 404 -16.40 -6.10 14.00
CA VAL A 404 -15.24 -5.38 14.52
C VAL A 404 -14.78 -4.33 13.50
N GLY A 405 -14.43 -3.14 13.98
CA GLY A 405 -13.89 -2.04 13.19
C GLY A 405 -12.40 -2.19 12.86
N ASP A 406 -11.84 -1.18 12.19
CA ASP A 406 -10.43 -1.08 11.84
C ASP A 406 -9.65 -0.26 12.91
N PRO A 407 -8.79 -0.89 13.72
CA PRO A 407 -8.04 -0.22 14.77
C PRO A 407 -6.81 0.57 14.27
N ILE A 408 -6.53 0.63 12.96
CA ILE A 408 -5.39 1.40 12.41
C ILE A 408 -5.40 2.84 12.93
N GLY A 409 -6.56 3.47 13.10
CA GLY A 409 -6.67 4.82 13.68
C GLY A 409 -6.06 4.97 15.07
N LEU A 410 -6.15 3.93 15.92
CA LEU A 410 -5.51 3.91 17.25
C LEU A 410 -3.99 3.83 17.10
N VAL A 411 -3.52 2.84 16.33
CA VAL A 411 -2.10 2.55 16.07
C VAL A 411 -1.36 3.76 15.50
N VAL A 412 -1.99 4.46 14.55
CA VAL A 412 -1.49 5.69 13.91
C VAL A 412 -1.48 6.90 14.86
N SER A 413 -2.38 6.93 15.85
CA SER A 413 -2.47 8.02 16.83
C SER A 413 -1.50 7.88 18.02
N ASP A 414 -0.82 6.73 18.13
CA ASP A 414 0.12 6.42 19.19
C ASP A 414 1.51 7.05 18.92
N PRO A 415 2.11 7.74 19.90
CA PRO A 415 3.35 8.50 19.71
C PRO A 415 4.60 7.65 19.51
N VAL A 416 4.59 6.37 19.87
CA VAL A 416 5.74 5.47 19.73
C VAL A 416 5.70 4.74 18.39
N VAL A 417 4.50 4.50 17.84
CA VAL A 417 4.34 3.58 16.71
C VAL A 417 4.66 4.20 15.35
N TRP A 418 4.19 5.42 15.05
CA TRP A 418 4.30 5.97 13.70
C TRP A 418 4.80 7.41 13.65
N CYS A 419 6.13 7.54 13.61
CA CYS A 419 6.81 8.84 13.63
C CYS A 419 6.39 9.78 12.49
N GLY A 420 5.97 9.25 11.33
CA GLY A 420 5.43 10.06 10.22
C GLY A 420 4.23 10.94 10.61
N PHE A 421 3.58 10.64 11.75
CA PHE A 421 2.44 11.38 12.29
C PHE A 421 2.76 12.17 13.57
N LEU A 422 4.03 12.21 13.96
CA LEU A 422 4.54 13.00 15.08
C LEU A 422 4.09 14.47 14.98
N THR A 423 4.13 15.08 13.79
CA THR A 423 3.65 16.46 13.60
C THR A 423 2.16 16.61 13.88
N MET A 424 1.30 15.66 13.48
CA MET A 424 -0.14 15.69 13.82
C MET A 424 -0.40 15.40 15.31
N GLN A 425 0.46 14.61 15.96
CA GLN A 425 0.36 14.32 17.40
C GLN A 425 0.80 15.53 18.25
N LEU A 426 1.92 16.17 17.91
CA LEU A 426 2.39 17.40 18.55
C LEU A 426 1.40 18.55 18.32
N LEU A 427 0.91 18.71 17.08
CA LEU A 427 -0.11 19.72 16.76
C LEU A 427 -1.43 19.43 17.48
N THR A 428 -1.80 18.17 17.71
CA THR A 428 -2.96 17.82 18.55
C THR A 428 -2.82 18.41 19.96
N VAL A 429 -1.66 18.27 20.60
CA VAL A 429 -1.40 18.88 21.93
C VAL A 429 -1.50 20.41 21.88
N ALA A 430 -0.95 21.04 20.84
CA ALA A 430 -1.02 22.50 20.67
C ALA A 430 -2.45 23.02 20.38
N ILE A 431 -3.25 22.28 19.59
CA ILE A 431 -4.65 22.60 19.32
C ILE A 431 -5.47 22.52 20.61
N LYS A 432 -5.29 21.46 21.41
CA LYS A 432 -5.95 21.28 22.71
C LYS A 432 -5.58 22.39 23.69
N ARG A 433 -4.28 22.70 23.86
CA ARG A 433 -3.81 23.81 24.72
C ARG A 433 -4.34 25.18 24.29
N SER A 434 -4.58 25.39 22.99
CA SER A 434 -5.06 26.68 22.47
C SER A 434 -6.58 26.77 22.32
N GLY A 435 -7.35 25.73 22.66
CA GLY A 435 -8.82 25.71 22.56
C GLY A 435 -9.35 25.91 21.14
N LYS A 436 -8.57 25.50 20.12
CA LYS A 436 -8.86 25.74 18.68
C LYS A 436 -9.41 24.50 17.98
N GLU A 437 -9.89 23.48 18.69
CA GLU A 437 -10.38 22.21 18.14
C GLU A 437 -11.43 22.41 17.04
N ALA A 438 -12.31 23.40 17.21
CA ALA A 438 -13.37 23.73 16.25
C ALA A 438 -12.86 24.24 14.88
N LYS A 439 -11.55 24.50 14.70
CA LYS A 439 -10.96 24.85 13.40
C LYS A 439 -10.55 23.62 12.57
N TYR A 440 -10.57 22.43 13.15
CA TYR A 440 -10.03 21.21 12.54
C TYR A 440 -11.09 20.11 12.45
N ARG A 441 -11.03 19.35 11.35
CA ARG A 441 -11.75 18.08 11.19
C ARG A 441 -10.80 16.89 11.43
N PRO A 442 -11.22 15.83 12.13
CA PRO A 442 -10.45 14.59 12.21
C PRO A 442 -10.23 13.98 10.83
N VAL A 443 -9.01 13.53 10.53
CA VAL A 443 -8.63 12.96 9.24
C VAL A 443 -8.58 11.44 9.32
N HIS A 444 -9.13 10.75 8.32
CA HIS A 444 -9.09 9.28 8.26
C HIS A 444 -7.69 8.76 7.90
N PRO A 445 -7.23 7.65 8.51
CA PRO A 445 -5.95 7.02 8.18
C PRO A 445 -5.78 6.69 6.68
N ASP A 446 -6.87 6.37 5.98
CA ASP A 446 -6.83 6.09 4.53
C ASP A 446 -6.27 7.28 3.72
N LEU A 447 -6.55 8.54 4.12
CA LEU A 447 -6.00 9.73 3.44
C LEU A 447 -4.49 9.88 3.71
N LEU A 448 -4.01 9.35 4.84
CA LEU A 448 -2.59 9.37 5.22
C LEU A 448 -1.79 8.38 4.37
N ILE A 449 -2.38 7.22 4.06
CA ILE A 449 -1.81 6.24 3.13
C ILE A 449 -1.70 6.85 1.73
N VAL A 450 -2.78 7.47 1.22
CA VAL A 450 -2.76 8.18 -0.07
C VAL A 450 -1.71 9.29 -0.07
N ALA A 451 -1.64 10.09 0.99
CA ALA A 451 -0.63 11.12 1.14
C ALA A 451 0.79 10.53 1.05
N ALA A 452 1.10 9.46 1.80
CA ALA A 452 2.41 8.82 1.78
C ALA A 452 2.82 8.34 0.38
N TYR A 453 1.90 7.76 -0.41
CA TYR A 453 2.14 7.41 -1.81
C TYR A 453 2.41 8.65 -2.70
N CYS A 454 1.64 9.73 -2.52
CA CYS A 454 1.87 10.98 -3.25
C CYS A 454 3.21 11.66 -2.86
N TYR A 455 3.63 11.55 -1.59
CA TYR A 455 4.91 12.10 -1.14
C TYR A 455 6.10 11.29 -1.67
N GLY A 456 6.04 9.96 -1.59
CA GLY A 456 7.17 9.08 -1.88
C GLY A 456 7.74 9.16 -3.30
N GLY A 457 6.90 9.49 -4.29
CA GLY A 457 7.33 9.70 -5.68
C GLY A 457 7.16 11.16 -6.14
N PRO A 458 5.94 11.60 -6.51
CA PRO A 458 5.70 12.90 -7.13
C PRO A 458 6.25 14.12 -6.36
N VAL A 459 6.06 14.19 -5.04
CA VAL A 459 6.56 15.35 -4.27
C VAL A 459 8.07 15.32 -4.12
N VAL A 460 8.68 14.16 -3.88
CA VAL A 460 10.15 14.03 -3.85
C VAL A 460 10.77 14.42 -5.19
N ALA A 461 10.19 14.00 -6.31
CA ALA A 461 10.64 14.41 -7.65
C ALA A 461 10.50 15.93 -7.90
N LEU A 462 9.40 16.54 -7.45
CA LEU A 462 9.20 17.98 -7.53
C LEU A 462 10.19 18.75 -6.64
N CYS A 463 10.41 18.31 -5.40
CA CYS A 463 11.42 18.90 -4.52
C CYS A 463 12.83 18.75 -5.10
N ALA A 464 13.12 17.62 -5.74
CA ALA A 464 14.43 17.34 -6.33
C ALA A 464 14.74 18.17 -7.59
N THR A 465 13.72 18.71 -8.27
CA THR A 465 13.88 19.52 -9.50
C THR A 465 13.61 21.02 -9.29
N THR A 466 13.50 21.49 -8.04
CA THR A 466 13.17 22.89 -7.70
C THR A 466 14.10 23.49 -6.64
N PRO A 467 14.12 24.82 -6.46
CA PRO A 467 14.87 25.49 -5.39
C PRO A 467 14.58 25.00 -3.96
N VAL A 468 13.47 24.27 -3.75
CA VAL A 468 13.14 23.60 -2.47
C VAL A 468 14.25 22.63 -2.04
N MET A 469 15.01 22.07 -2.99
CA MET A 469 16.17 21.23 -2.71
C MET A 469 17.19 21.88 -1.75
N ALA A 470 17.35 23.21 -1.78
CA ALA A 470 18.29 23.92 -0.91
C ALA A 470 18.00 23.68 0.59
N LEU A 471 16.74 23.46 0.95
CA LEU A 471 16.33 23.10 2.31
C LEU A 471 16.82 21.70 2.69
N PHE A 472 16.78 20.74 1.77
CA PHE A 472 17.31 19.38 2.00
C PHE A 472 18.83 19.42 2.15
N HIS A 473 19.54 20.12 1.27
CA HIS A 473 21.00 20.30 1.35
C HIS A 473 21.46 20.97 2.64
N LEU A 474 20.68 21.92 3.18
CA LEU A 474 20.94 22.52 4.48
C LEU A 474 20.72 21.53 5.62
N VAL A 475 19.62 20.77 5.60
CA VAL A 475 19.31 19.75 6.62
C VAL A 475 20.39 18.67 6.70
N TRP A 476 20.96 18.26 5.56
CA TRP A 476 22.03 17.25 5.48
C TRP A 476 23.33 17.63 6.19
N GLY A 477 23.61 18.93 6.38
CA GLY A 477 24.85 19.38 7.04
C GLY A 477 24.73 19.58 8.55
N LEU A 478 23.52 19.65 9.12
CA LEU A 478 23.31 20.16 10.49
C LEU A 478 23.87 19.31 11.63
N PHE A 479 24.23 18.06 11.35
CA PHE A 479 24.74 17.10 12.35
C PHE A 479 26.00 16.37 11.87
N VAL A 480 26.65 16.88 10.83
CA VAL A 480 27.99 16.44 10.41
C VAL A 480 29.00 17.39 11.07
N PRO A 481 30.04 16.89 11.77
CA PRO A 481 31.10 17.74 12.30
C PRO A 481 31.72 18.60 11.20
N SER A 482 32.12 19.84 11.51
CA SER A 482 32.68 20.77 10.53
C SER A 482 33.94 20.24 9.83
N GLU A 483 34.69 19.37 10.50
CA GLU A 483 35.88 18.69 9.98
C GLU A 483 35.54 17.67 8.88
N GLU A 484 34.38 17.00 8.97
CA GLU A 484 33.93 15.95 8.04
C GLU A 484 32.91 16.47 7.00
N ALA A 485 32.55 17.76 7.03
CA ALA A 485 31.45 18.34 6.26
C ALA A 485 31.59 18.17 4.72
N HIS A 486 32.83 18.04 4.22
CA HIS A 486 33.14 17.83 2.81
C HIS A 486 33.30 16.35 2.41
N GLU A 487 33.17 15.43 3.37
CA GLU A 487 33.42 13.99 3.23
C GLU A 487 32.19 13.12 3.54
N VAL A 488 31.26 13.63 4.36
CA VAL A 488 30.13 12.86 4.91
C VAL A 488 28.79 13.52 4.59
N ILE A 489 27.75 12.70 4.38
CA ILE A 489 26.35 13.09 4.53
C ILE A 489 25.70 12.29 5.68
N GLU A 490 24.89 12.94 6.51
CA GLU A 490 24.07 12.26 7.52
C GLU A 490 22.60 12.24 7.06
N CYS A 491 22.11 11.04 6.76
CA CYS A 491 20.84 10.83 6.08
C CYS A 491 19.62 10.76 7.01
N ILE A 492 19.73 10.51 8.33
CA ILE A 492 18.59 10.71 9.26
C ILE A 492 19.09 11.17 10.63
N THR A 493 19.41 12.45 10.76
CA THR A 493 19.31 13.16 12.04
C THR A 493 18.00 13.95 12.12
N GLY A 494 17.62 14.38 13.33
CA GLY A 494 16.22 14.65 13.72
C GLY A 494 15.41 15.57 12.79
N ASN A 495 16.07 16.48 12.07
CA ASN A 495 15.41 17.36 11.11
C ASN A 495 14.85 16.64 9.88
N ARG A 496 15.37 15.47 9.43
CA ARG A 496 14.68 14.69 8.38
C ARG A 496 13.41 14.07 8.93
N LEU A 497 13.41 13.58 10.18
CA LEU A 497 12.19 13.05 10.80
C LEU A 497 11.14 14.14 10.94
N VAL A 498 11.52 15.32 11.44
CA VAL A 498 10.62 16.48 11.57
C VAL A 498 10.15 16.97 10.20
N ALA A 499 11.04 17.11 9.21
CA ALA A 499 10.69 17.58 7.87
C ALA A 499 9.77 16.59 7.14
N VAL A 500 10.12 15.30 7.09
CA VAL A 500 9.30 14.27 6.44
C VAL A 500 7.95 14.13 7.14
N SER A 501 7.91 14.10 8.48
CA SER A 501 6.64 14.00 9.21
C SER A 501 5.78 15.26 9.07
N THR A 502 6.40 16.44 8.95
CA THR A 502 5.69 17.70 8.69
C THR A 502 5.19 17.80 7.25
N MET A 503 5.95 17.27 6.29
CA MET A 503 5.52 17.11 4.90
C MET A 503 4.35 16.12 4.83
N LEU A 504 4.50 14.88 5.30
CA LEU A 504 3.45 13.85 5.34
C LEU A 504 2.16 14.34 6.02
N ALA A 505 2.29 15.15 7.07
CA ALA A 505 1.16 15.76 7.78
C ALA A 505 0.51 16.95 7.05
N SER A 506 1.20 17.63 6.11
CA SER A 506 0.71 18.91 5.58
C SER A 506 -0.53 18.76 4.72
N LEU A 507 -0.59 17.78 3.80
CA LEU A 507 -1.80 17.48 3.03
C LEU A 507 -3.02 17.13 3.94
N PRO A 508 -2.91 16.18 4.89
CA PRO A 508 -3.94 15.92 5.90
C PRO A 508 -4.41 17.16 6.67
N ILE A 509 -3.50 18.00 7.16
CA ILE A 509 -3.83 19.20 7.94
C ILE A 509 -4.50 20.26 7.04
N MET A 510 -4.00 20.47 5.82
CA MET A 510 -4.62 21.38 4.85
C MET A 510 -6.04 20.93 4.48
N TYR A 511 -6.26 19.63 4.26
CA TYR A 511 -7.60 19.07 4.08
C TYR A 511 -8.51 19.35 5.30
N SER A 512 -8.00 19.08 6.51
CA SER A 512 -8.72 19.28 7.77
C SER A 512 -9.22 20.72 7.95
N VAL A 513 -8.36 21.71 7.71
CA VAL A 513 -8.70 23.14 7.85
C VAL A 513 -9.56 23.64 6.70
N SER A 514 -9.20 23.33 5.45
CA SER A 514 -9.92 23.78 4.26
C SER A 514 -11.35 23.25 4.21
N TYR A 515 -11.58 22.01 4.66
CA TYR A 515 -12.93 21.45 4.77
C TYR A 515 -13.80 22.26 5.73
N VAL A 516 -13.28 22.59 6.93
CA VAL A 516 -14.03 23.38 7.93
C VAL A 516 -14.29 24.79 7.43
N HIS A 517 -13.33 25.40 6.73
CA HIS A 517 -13.51 26.71 6.11
C HIS A 517 -14.60 26.69 5.04
N LEU A 518 -14.49 25.78 4.06
CA LEU A 518 -15.46 25.63 2.97
C LEU A 518 -16.87 25.36 3.50
N ARG A 519 -17.02 24.43 4.45
CA ARG A 519 -18.31 24.11 5.10
C ARG A 519 -18.95 25.36 5.72
N ARG A 520 -18.19 26.15 6.48
CA ARG A 520 -18.70 27.41 7.08
C ARG A 520 -19.10 28.44 6.03
N THR A 521 -18.36 28.53 4.93
CA THR A 521 -18.70 29.43 3.82
C THR A 521 -19.99 28.99 3.11
N MET A 522 -20.17 27.68 2.88
CA MET A 522 -21.41 27.12 2.32
C MET A 522 -22.60 27.26 3.29
N GLU A 523 -22.41 27.03 4.59
CA GLU A 523 -23.46 27.23 5.61
C GLU A 523 -23.87 28.71 5.72
N ARG A 524 -22.92 29.66 5.63
CA ARG A 524 -23.24 31.09 5.54
C ARG A 524 -24.02 31.44 4.28
N ALA A 525 -23.60 30.94 3.11
CA ALA A 525 -24.30 31.16 1.84
C ALA A 525 -25.72 30.56 1.85
N ARG A 526 -25.89 29.37 2.45
CA ARG A 526 -27.19 28.73 2.62
C ARG A 526 -28.10 29.48 3.60
N ASN A 527 -27.57 29.95 4.73
CA ASN A 527 -28.33 30.73 5.71
C ASN A 527 -28.69 32.13 5.19
N ALA A 528 -27.89 32.70 4.29
CA ALA A 528 -28.24 33.92 3.56
C ALA A 528 -29.40 33.74 2.55
N PHE A 529 -29.76 32.49 2.21
CA PHE A 529 -30.81 32.14 1.25
C PHE A 529 -32.00 31.38 1.86
N SER A 530 -32.01 31.13 3.18
CA SER A 530 -32.95 30.19 3.81
C SER A 530 -33.35 30.63 5.22
N VAL A 531 -34.38 31.46 5.31
CA VAL A 531 -35.13 31.67 6.57
C VAL A 531 -36.22 30.60 6.66
N THR A 532 -35.98 29.49 7.37
CA THR A 532 -37.04 28.73 8.10
C THR A 532 -36.51 27.58 8.96
N LYS A 533 -37.04 27.51 10.19
CA LYS A 533 -37.20 26.35 11.09
C LYS A 533 -35.96 25.46 11.37
N SER A 534 -35.36 25.69 12.53
CA SER A 534 -34.66 24.64 13.29
C SER A 534 -35.64 23.50 13.63
N LYS A 535 -35.25 22.24 13.34
CA LYS A 535 -35.90 21.06 13.93
C LYS A 535 -35.29 20.78 15.31
N PRO A 536 -36.07 20.34 16.31
CA PRO A 536 -35.51 19.87 17.58
C PRO A 536 -34.72 18.57 17.37
N VAL A 537 -33.70 18.35 18.20
CA VAL A 537 -32.87 17.14 18.13
C VAL A 537 -33.47 16.05 19.01
N THR A 538 -34.35 15.24 18.43
CA THR A 538 -34.86 14.01 19.05
C THR A 538 -34.87 12.87 18.03
N ALA A 539 -34.34 11.71 18.46
CA ALA A 539 -34.24 10.43 17.76
C ALA A 539 -33.45 10.39 16.42
N ALA A 540 -32.53 9.42 16.32
CA ALA A 540 -31.84 8.97 15.10
C ALA A 540 -31.20 10.08 14.20
N GLY A 541 -30.10 10.67 14.66
CA GLY A 541 -29.27 11.53 13.82
C GLY A 541 -28.50 10.76 12.73
N PRO A 542 -28.09 11.42 11.61
CA PRO A 542 -27.40 10.78 10.48
C PRO A 542 -26.04 10.13 10.82
N ALA A 543 -25.52 10.33 12.04
CA ALA A 543 -24.34 9.64 12.56
C ALA A 543 -24.56 8.14 12.87
N GLY A 544 -25.79 7.65 12.93
CA GLY A 544 -26.09 6.22 13.09
C GLY A 544 -25.94 5.40 11.79
N ASN A 545 -25.84 6.05 10.63
CA ASN A 545 -25.93 5.41 9.32
C ASN A 545 -24.56 4.94 8.79
N SER A 546 -24.50 3.78 8.11
CA SER A 546 -23.28 3.15 7.55
C SER A 546 -22.52 4.07 6.57
N TYR A 547 -23.19 5.08 6.01
CA TYR A 547 -22.58 6.12 5.19
C TYR A 547 -21.49 6.95 5.89
N PHE A 548 -21.46 7.00 7.22
CA PHE A 548 -20.51 7.81 8.00
C PHE A 548 -19.07 7.27 8.03
N HIS A 549 -18.83 6.04 7.56
CA HIS A 549 -17.51 5.39 7.57
C HIS A 549 -16.57 5.84 6.44
N SER A 550 -15.30 5.41 6.51
CA SER A 550 -14.37 5.57 5.39
C SER A 550 -14.87 4.87 4.12
N ALA A 551 -14.37 5.32 2.96
CA ALA A 551 -14.71 4.69 1.68
C ALA A 551 -14.28 3.21 1.62
N ARG A 552 -13.18 2.85 2.28
CA ARG A 552 -12.66 1.48 2.40
C ARG A 552 -13.59 0.61 3.24
N HIS A 553 -14.05 1.09 4.39
CA HIS A 553 -14.99 0.34 5.23
C HIS A 553 -16.35 0.14 4.53
N ARG A 554 -16.91 1.18 3.88
CA ARG A 554 -18.13 1.02 3.06
C ARG A 554 -17.98 0.02 1.91
N TRP A 555 -16.79 -0.05 1.31
CA TRP A 555 -16.49 -1.05 0.28
C TRP A 555 -16.39 -2.47 0.88
N LEU A 556 -15.70 -2.64 2.02
CA LEU A 556 -15.61 -3.92 2.73
C LEU A 556 -16.98 -4.47 3.14
N VAL A 557 -17.84 -3.65 3.75
CA VAL A 557 -19.20 -4.06 4.17
C VAL A 557 -20.04 -4.55 2.98
N ARG A 558 -19.92 -3.88 1.83
CA ARG A 558 -20.57 -4.29 0.57
C ARG A 558 -19.98 -5.58 -0.01
N MET A 559 -18.65 -5.71 -0.03
CA MET A 559 -17.96 -6.90 -0.54
C MET A 559 -18.20 -8.15 0.31
N MET A 560 -18.29 -8.01 1.64
CA MET A 560 -18.63 -9.10 2.56
C MET A 560 -20.11 -9.50 2.47
N GLY A 561 -20.92 -8.83 1.64
CA GLY A 561 -22.31 -9.14 1.42
C GLY A 561 -23.21 -8.94 2.65
N VAL A 562 -22.77 -8.15 3.65
CA VAL A 562 -23.55 -7.91 4.87
C VAL A 562 -24.85 -7.15 4.54
N GLU A 563 -24.81 -6.25 3.55
CA GLU A 563 -26.01 -5.59 3.01
C GLU A 563 -26.77 -6.46 1.97
N SER A 564 -26.13 -7.48 1.36
CA SER A 564 -26.72 -8.26 0.25
C SER A 564 -27.34 -9.58 0.67
N LYS A 565 -26.93 -10.17 1.80
CA LYS A 565 -27.46 -11.44 2.34
C LYS A 565 -28.91 -11.35 2.84
N TYR A 566 -29.47 -10.14 2.96
CA TYR A 566 -30.79 -9.87 3.56
C TYR A 566 -31.75 -9.14 2.61
N LYS A 567 -31.62 -9.36 1.30
CA LYS A 567 -32.54 -8.83 0.29
C LYS A 567 -33.88 -9.57 0.29
N GLY A 568 -34.80 -9.09 1.13
CA GLY A 568 -36.21 -9.49 1.17
C GLY A 568 -36.86 -8.95 2.44
N GLY A 569 -37.78 -7.99 2.31
CA GLY A 569 -38.60 -7.42 3.41
C GLY A 569 -37.89 -6.72 4.58
N THR A 570 -36.56 -6.86 4.72
CA THR A 570 -35.83 -6.54 5.95
C THR A 570 -35.70 -5.03 6.17
N THR A 571 -36.25 -4.55 7.28
CA THR A 571 -36.09 -3.14 7.72
C THR A 571 -35.02 -3.05 8.80
N ILE A 572 -33.96 -2.29 8.54
CA ILE A 572 -32.85 -2.06 9.48
C ILE A 572 -33.07 -0.73 10.22
N GLU A 573 -33.23 -0.81 11.55
CA GLU A 573 -33.21 0.34 12.45
C GLU A 573 -31.75 0.66 12.83
N TYR A 574 -31.34 1.93 12.79
CA TYR A 574 -29.98 2.36 13.13
C TYR A 574 -29.97 3.16 14.44
N ARG A 575 -29.13 2.75 15.41
CA ARG A 575 -28.95 3.43 16.70
C ARG A 575 -27.46 3.56 17.07
N GLY A 576 -27.16 4.49 17.98
CA GLY A 576 -25.79 4.79 18.43
C GLY A 576 -25.17 6.00 17.71
N GLY A 577 -23.85 6.13 17.80
CA GLY A 577 -23.11 7.28 17.23
C GLY A 577 -23.23 8.60 18.00
N VAL A 578 -23.82 8.59 19.21
CA VAL A 578 -24.03 9.77 20.08
C VAL A 578 -22.73 10.52 20.38
N LEU A 579 -21.62 9.79 20.52
CA LEU A 579 -20.29 10.37 20.75
C LEU A 579 -19.83 11.27 19.59
N HIS A 580 -20.16 10.91 18.34
CA HIS A 580 -19.80 11.71 17.17
C HIS A 580 -20.70 12.95 17.01
N ASP A 581 -21.98 12.85 17.36
CA ASP A 581 -22.90 14.01 17.45
C ASP A 581 -22.44 14.99 18.55
N LEU A 582 -21.95 14.47 19.69
CA LEU A 582 -21.31 15.27 20.73
C LEU A 582 -20.04 15.97 20.21
N TYR A 583 -19.21 15.31 19.39
CA TYR A 583 -18.01 15.90 18.80
C TYR A 583 -18.29 16.95 17.72
N ASP A 584 -19.42 16.85 17.01
CA ASP A 584 -19.84 17.85 16.02
C ASP A 584 -20.38 19.11 16.71
N LYS A 585 -21.16 18.95 17.79
CA LYS A 585 -21.68 20.05 18.61
C LYS A 585 -20.58 20.70 19.46
N ASN A 586 -19.73 19.90 20.10
CA ASN A 586 -18.71 20.31 21.06
C ASN A 586 -17.34 19.69 20.73
N PRO A 587 -16.57 20.27 19.78
CA PRO A 587 -15.27 19.75 19.34
C PRO A 587 -14.22 19.55 20.44
N ARG A 588 -14.38 20.21 21.60
CA ARG A 588 -13.49 20.10 22.76
C ARG A 588 -13.40 18.69 23.34
N TYR A 589 -14.48 17.90 23.26
CA TYR A 589 -14.50 16.54 23.81
C TYR A 589 -13.72 15.51 22.97
N ARG A 590 -13.13 15.90 21.83
CA ARG A 590 -12.27 15.02 21.03
C ARG A 590 -10.89 14.92 21.70
N ALA A 591 -10.48 13.73 22.12
CA ALA A 591 -9.11 13.51 22.61
C ALA A 591 -8.04 13.74 21.52
N LYS A 592 -8.37 13.46 20.26
CA LYS A 592 -7.48 13.58 19.10
C LYS A 592 -8.16 14.38 17.96
N PRO A 593 -8.27 15.72 18.03
CA PRO A 593 -8.95 16.56 17.02
C PRO A 593 -8.50 16.38 15.56
N LEU A 594 -7.30 15.84 15.32
CA LEU A 594 -6.75 15.60 13.98
C LEU A 594 -6.88 14.14 13.48
N PHE A 595 -7.19 13.17 14.33
CA PHE A 595 -7.25 11.74 13.96
C PHE A 595 -8.70 11.23 14.01
N SER A 596 -9.20 10.73 12.89
CA SER A 596 -10.54 10.10 12.84
C SER A 596 -10.46 8.71 13.43
N LEU A 597 -11.18 8.49 14.53
CA LEU A 597 -11.36 7.19 15.17
C LEU A 597 -12.71 6.53 14.78
N VAL A 598 -13.42 7.11 13.81
CA VAL A 598 -14.73 6.61 13.31
C VAL A 598 -14.69 5.15 12.86
N ASP A 599 -13.59 4.72 12.25
CA ASP A 599 -13.47 3.36 11.72
C ASP A 599 -13.14 2.32 12.81
N VAL A 600 -12.77 2.76 14.02
CA VAL A 600 -12.51 1.92 15.21
C VAL A 600 -13.83 1.40 15.82
N ASP A 601 -14.95 2.08 15.56
CA ASP A 601 -16.27 1.74 16.11
C ASP A 601 -16.66 0.28 15.84
N VAL A 602 -17.34 -0.33 16.81
CA VAL A 602 -17.81 -1.72 16.78
C VAL A 602 -19.32 -1.72 16.56
N PHE A 603 -19.82 -2.65 15.76
CA PHE A 603 -21.26 -2.77 15.51
C PHE A 603 -21.82 -4.05 16.11
N VAL A 604 -22.97 -3.94 16.74
CA VAL A 604 -23.79 -5.07 17.13
C VAL A 604 -25.01 -5.08 16.22
N LEU A 605 -25.15 -6.14 15.42
CA LEU A 605 -26.31 -6.40 14.58
C LEU A 605 -27.19 -7.42 15.30
N SER A 606 -28.37 -7.01 15.77
CA SER A 606 -29.36 -7.92 16.36
C SER A 606 -30.47 -8.27 15.37
N LYS A 607 -30.91 -9.53 15.41
CA LYS A 607 -32.07 -10.05 14.69
C LYS A 607 -33.19 -10.39 15.68
N PHE A 608 -34.39 -9.91 15.38
CA PHE A 608 -35.61 -10.25 16.12
C PHE A 608 -36.32 -11.44 15.46
N ALA A 609 -37.04 -12.21 16.27
CA ALA A 609 -37.97 -13.22 15.79
C ALA A 609 -39.38 -12.61 15.74
N ASP A 610 -39.91 -12.39 14.54
CA ASP A 610 -41.33 -12.08 14.34
C ASP A 610 -42.06 -13.39 13.98
N ASP A 611 -43.15 -13.70 14.69
CA ASP A 611 -43.95 -14.93 14.51
C ASP A 611 -44.82 -14.92 13.24
N HIS A 612 -44.85 -13.84 12.46
CA HIS A 612 -45.70 -13.68 11.29
C HIS A 612 -44.95 -13.18 10.03
N ALA A 613 -44.92 -14.06 9.02
CA ALA A 613 -44.69 -13.85 7.58
C ALA A 613 -43.73 -12.73 7.09
N ASP A 614 -42.63 -13.15 6.46
CA ASP A 614 -41.84 -12.45 5.43
C ASP A 614 -41.19 -11.07 5.73
N THR A 615 -41.34 -10.50 6.93
CA THR A 615 -40.56 -9.33 7.36
C THR A 615 -39.66 -9.65 8.53
N HIS A 616 -38.34 -9.57 8.35
CA HIS A 616 -37.37 -9.60 9.44
C HIS A 616 -37.04 -8.18 9.90
N ARG A 617 -37.25 -7.88 11.18
CA ARG A 617 -36.73 -6.67 11.81
C ARG A 617 -35.28 -6.87 12.25
N MET A 618 -34.41 -5.90 11.94
CA MET A 618 -33.02 -5.88 12.38
C MET A 618 -32.67 -4.52 13.01
N LEU A 619 -31.76 -4.54 13.98
CA LEU A 619 -31.23 -3.34 14.63
C LEU A 619 -29.70 -3.33 14.52
N GLN A 620 -29.14 -2.21 14.06
CA GLN A 620 -27.71 -1.95 14.07
C GLN A 620 -27.37 -0.93 15.15
N LEU A 621 -26.64 -1.37 16.17
CA LEU A 621 -26.11 -0.56 17.26
C LEU A 621 -24.65 -0.21 16.99
N ARG A 622 -24.35 1.08 16.88
CA ARG A 622 -22.98 1.62 16.75
C ARG A 622 -22.40 1.96 18.12
N LEU A 623 -21.36 1.22 18.51
CA LEU A 623 -20.61 1.39 19.75
C LEU A 623 -19.28 2.12 19.47
N SER A 624 -18.90 3.04 20.35
CA SER A 624 -17.74 3.91 20.14
C SER A 624 -16.82 3.92 21.34
N LEU A 625 -15.54 3.67 21.09
CA LEU A 625 -14.52 3.53 22.14
C LEU A 625 -14.41 4.78 23.01
N LEU A 626 -14.69 4.66 24.31
CA LEU A 626 -14.66 5.79 25.24
C LEU A 626 -13.27 6.44 25.36
N ALA A 627 -12.19 5.75 24.98
CA ALA A 627 -10.84 6.33 24.90
C ALA A 627 -10.70 7.47 23.87
N ALA A 628 -11.65 7.63 22.94
CA ALA A 628 -11.71 8.79 22.04
C ALA A 628 -12.20 10.08 22.76
N LEU A 629 -12.89 9.95 23.89
CA LEU A 629 -13.47 11.04 24.66
C LEU A 629 -12.43 11.70 25.58
N ASP A 630 -12.29 13.02 25.45
CA ASP A 630 -11.50 13.83 26.38
C ASP A 630 -12.34 14.21 27.61
N THR A 631 -12.02 13.60 28.75
CA THR A 631 -12.63 13.87 30.06
C THR A 631 -11.85 14.89 30.90
N THR A 632 -10.72 15.43 30.42
CA THR A 632 -9.88 16.35 31.22
C THR A 632 -10.57 17.68 31.56
N HIS A 633 -11.64 18.04 30.84
CA HIS A 633 -12.46 19.23 31.09
C HIS A 633 -13.62 18.99 32.08
N ALA A 634 -13.68 17.84 32.76
CA ALA A 634 -14.76 17.48 33.69
C ALA A 634 -14.94 18.44 34.90
N HIS A 635 -14.00 19.37 35.13
CA HIS A 635 -14.09 20.40 36.17
C HIS A 635 -14.63 21.76 35.67
N CYS A 636 -14.94 21.90 34.37
CA CYS A 636 -15.54 23.13 33.82
C CYS A 636 -17.07 23.10 33.95
N THR A 637 -17.59 23.81 34.96
CA THR A 637 -18.98 23.69 35.45
C THR A 637 -20.13 23.75 34.43
N PRO A 638 -20.13 24.56 33.35
CA PRO A 638 -21.24 24.55 32.38
C PRO A 638 -21.10 23.50 31.26
N HIS A 639 -19.99 22.74 31.19
CA HIS A 639 -19.68 21.79 30.12
C HIS A 639 -18.89 20.58 30.65
N ALA A 640 -19.27 20.06 31.83
CA ALA A 640 -18.70 18.83 32.36
C ALA A 640 -19.52 17.61 31.87
N ILE A 641 -18.84 16.52 31.52
CA ILE A 641 -19.50 15.22 31.37
C ILE A 641 -19.49 14.55 32.74
N VAL A 642 -20.67 14.34 33.30
CA VAL A 642 -20.84 13.70 34.60
C VAL A 642 -20.98 12.19 34.39
N ARG A 643 -20.24 11.37 35.15
CA ARG A 643 -20.47 9.92 35.16
C ARG A 643 -21.63 9.60 36.09
N CYS A 644 -22.59 8.79 35.64
CA CYS A 644 -23.68 8.35 36.49
C CYS A 644 -23.15 7.56 37.69
N PRO A 645 -23.61 7.84 38.93
CA PRO A 645 -23.18 7.12 40.13
C PRO A 645 -23.88 5.76 40.32
N LYS A 646 -24.92 5.45 39.54
CA LYS A 646 -25.56 4.13 39.52
C LYS A 646 -24.77 3.17 38.64
N THR A 647 -24.68 1.91 39.05
CA THR A 647 -24.25 0.83 38.17
C THR A 647 -25.41 0.41 37.28
N HIS A 648 -25.16 0.25 35.98
CA HIS A 648 -26.15 -0.23 35.01
C HIS A 648 -25.75 -1.64 34.55
N ASP A 649 -25.61 -2.55 35.53
CA ASP A 649 -25.02 -3.89 35.33
C ASP A 649 -25.87 -4.81 34.43
N GLN A 650 -27.13 -4.43 34.21
CA GLN A 650 -28.05 -5.09 33.30
C GLN A 650 -27.77 -4.70 31.82
N SER A 651 -27.23 -3.50 31.53
CA SER A 651 -26.86 -3.11 30.17
C SER A 651 -25.45 -3.54 29.82
N ALA A 652 -25.29 -4.36 28.76
CA ALA A 652 -23.96 -4.74 28.26
C ALA A 652 -23.11 -3.54 27.76
N VAL A 653 -23.73 -2.44 27.34
CA VAL A 653 -23.08 -1.30 26.65
C VAL A 653 -23.22 0.01 27.42
N CYS A 654 -22.24 0.91 27.29
CA CYS A 654 -22.36 2.25 27.86
C CYS A 654 -23.30 3.12 27.00
N THR A 655 -23.99 4.06 27.62
CA THR A 655 -24.82 5.04 26.89
C THR A 655 -24.56 6.46 27.38
N ILE A 656 -24.66 7.42 26.45
CA ILE A 656 -24.69 8.85 26.77
C ILE A 656 -26.14 9.30 26.53
N ARG A 657 -26.84 9.70 27.60
CA ARG A 657 -28.24 10.16 27.53
C ARG A 657 -28.36 11.55 28.16
N GLY A 658 -29.35 12.31 27.72
CA GLY A 658 -29.83 13.47 28.45
C GLY A 658 -30.87 13.01 29.47
N PHE A 659 -30.57 13.14 30.76
CA PHE A 659 -31.52 13.15 31.88
C PHE A 659 -32.53 11.98 32.08
N ASP A 660 -32.49 10.90 31.30
CA ASP A 660 -33.42 9.75 31.44
C ASP A 660 -33.20 8.88 32.72
N CYS A 661 -32.17 9.16 33.52
CA CYS A 661 -31.95 8.46 34.78
C CYS A 661 -32.49 9.28 35.95
N THR A 662 -33.48 8.74 36.66
CA THR A 662 -34.21 9.34 37.80
C THR A 662 -33.36 9.66 39.05
N ALA A 663 -32.04 9.65 38.95
CA ALA A 663 -31.08 9.76 40.05
C ALA A 663 -30.25 11.05 40.08
N THR A 664 -30.20 11.82 38.98
CA THR A 664 -29.36 13.03 38.88
C THR A 664 -30.18 14.29 39.14
N GLY A 665 -30.38 14.65 40.40
CA GLY A 665 -31.04 15.90 40.81
C GLY A 665 -30.20 17.18 40.60
N SER A 666 -29.50 17.31 39.47
CA SER A 666 -28.47 18.33 39.23
C SER A 666 -28.59 18.99 37.85
N ASP A 667 -28.77 20.31 37.85
CA ASP A 667 -28.61 21.30 36.77
C ASP A 667 -28.79 20.84 35.29
N GLN A 668 -29.77 21.44 34.59
CA GLN A 668 -30.30 21.00 33.28
C GLN A 668 -29.32 21.15 32.08
N SER A 669 -28.06 21.53 32.32
CA SER A 669 -27.07 21.86 31.29
C SER A 669 -26.02 20.76 31.03
N LEU A 670 -26.00 19.68 31.82
CA LEU A 670 -24.90 18.70 31.83
C LEU A 670 -25.21 17.40 31.07
N VAL A 671 -24.17 16.81 30.45
CA VAL A 671 -24.25 15.54 29.71
C VAL A 671 -23.85 14.39 30.63
N CYS A 672 -24.65 13.31 30.70
CA CYS A 672 -24.37 12.18 31.58
C CYS A 672 -23.91 10.92 30.83
N LEU A 673 -22.85 10.28 31.32
CA LEU A 673 -22.34 8.98 30.87
C LEU A 673 -22.81 7.86 31.81
N HIS A 674 -23.59 6.93 31.28
CA HIS A 674 -24.10 5.75 31.98
C HIS A 674 -23.23 4.53 31.65
N PRO A 675 -22.43 4.02 32.61
CA PRO A 675 -21.56 2.88 32.39
C PRO A 675 -22.35 1.57 32.44
N GLY A 676 -22.35 0.81 31.34
CA GLY A 676 -22.83 -0.58 31.33
C GLY A 676 -21.75 -1.57 31.80
N ALA A 677 -22.06 -2.86 31.79
CA ALA A 677 -21.19 -3.95 32.24
C ALA A 677 -19.79 -3.97 31.57
N THR A 678 -19.66 -3.52 30.31
CA THR A 678 -18.36 -3.43 29.63
C THR A 678 -17.52 -2.19 29.99
N SER A 679 -18.12 -1.18 30.65
CA SER A 679 -17.55 0.06 31.22
C SER A 679 -16.61 0.94 30.35
N TRP A 680 -16.26 0.54 29.13
CA TRP A 680 -15.27 1.18 28.24
C TRP A 680 -15.71 1.32 26.76
N LEU A 681 -16.84 0.72 26.36
CA LEU A 681 -17.40 0.68 25.00
C LEU A 681 -18.87 1.15 24.96
#